data_AF-A0A932G5A1-F1
#
_entry.id   AF-A0A932G5A1-F1
#
_cell.length_a   1.000
_cell.length_b   1.000
_cell.length_c   1.000
_cell.angle_alpha   90.00
_cell.angle_beta   90.00
_cell.angle_gamma   90.00
#
_symmetry.space_group_name_H-M   'P 1'
#
loop_
_entity.id
_entity.type
_entity.pdbx_description
1 polymer ?
#
loop_
_entity_poly.entity_id
_entity_poly.type
_entity_poly.pdbx_seq_one_letter_code
_entity_poly.pdbx_strand_id
1 'polypeptide(L)'
;MDKSFSLLGGLLALLLAATAWSQPFGLPARVANTTLKMPAQPPQFGYRTERAFGNLNFIDPVAIVTPPGESNRVFVVEQAGRILVVPDLANPTSTVFLDLTDRTVPGGERGLLGLAFHPGYKMNGYFYVFYTRTATTAAGTGLHDRLARFTVSPDDPNRALPESETPLFTQRDEAENHNGGDLQFGLDGYLYVALGDEGGGNDQYNNSQRIDKDFFAGLLRIDVDKRPGGLAPNPHAAAPANYAVPPDNPFVGATTFNGKAVDPAKVRTEFWAVGLRNPWRFCFDRATGLLYCADVGQDAREEIVLIVKGGNYGWNYREATIAGPRTPPAGFTSLPPLLDYEHIVTGGNNRFRGNCVIGGVVYRGARLSQLFGAYVFADYASGNIWALRHEGATVVSWLRLASDTGISGFGTDPRNGDVLFADLNDDTIKRLVYDATPIGTALPPTLADTGAFADLKTLTPQPGIVPYELNVPFWSDGAHKTRWFSVPDVKQKIGFSPNANWSFPTGTVWIKHFELELATGVPASRRRLETRFLLRNANGVYGVTYRWNDEQSNATLVGEEGLDESFSIDDHGVARTQVWHYPSRAECLTCHTTAGGLGLGFNTAQLNRDFDYSGVRVNQLRALSHAEYFSNAVVEPHTLRALAPAADTAVSVEWRVRSFLAANCAQCHQPGGPAPTFWDARATTPLALAGLLNGRLWQADDAEDAVIKPGSLEDSELYERIADLGPRHMPPLATSVLNTEAINLLATWITTELPNYKSYAEWRVAHFGSETDPAGAPEADPDDDGANNQLEYLTGTNPRQAGDGYEVSIQRNGDTAEIIFPRVADRGSEVLFTESLTDPASWRVLDVPSNRPFFPATPGTGTVTDTLGGSASRFYRVRVYEP
;
A
#
# COMPACT_ATOMS: atom_id res chain seq x y z
N MET A 1 90.61 26.83 -0.96
CA MET A 1 90.12 28.20 -0.72
C MET A 1 88.84 28.36 -1.51
N ASP A 2 87.75 28.69 -0.79
CA ASP A 2 86.50 29.35 -1.20
C ASP A 2 85.72 28.85 -2.44
N LYS A 3 84.48 28.33 -2.33
CA LYS A 3 83.16 28.83 -1.82
C LYS A 3 82.23 29.23 -2.99
N SER A 4 81.11 28.52 -3.07
CA SER A 4 79.75 28.95 -3.47
C SER A 4 79.50 29.43 -4.92
N PHE A 5 78.64 28.72 -5.68
CA PHE A 5 77.31 29.19 -6.13
C PHE A 5 76.58 28.18 -7.05
N SER A 6 75.25 28.15 -6.91
CA SER A 6 74.22 27.69 -7.87
C SER A 6 73.73 26.23 -7.82
N LEU A 7 73.02 25.89 -6.73
CA LEU A 7 71.82 25.04 -6.79
C LEU A 7 70.63 25.92 -7.22
N LEU A 8 70.24 25.89 -8.49
CA LEU A 8 68.95 26.42 -8.96
C LEU A 8 68.59 25.73 -10.29
N GLY A 9 68.16 24.47 -10.19
CA GLY A 9 67.70 23.70 -11.36
C GLY A 9 66.73 22.56 -11.06
N GLY A 10 66.31 22.38 -9.81
CA GLY A 10 65.55 21.18 -9.39
C GLY A 10 64.24 21.43 -8.64
N LEU A 11 63.73 22.67 -8.58
CA LEU A 11 62.53 22.99 -7.79
C LEU A 11 61.41 23.72 -8.54
N LEU A 12 61.45 23.74 -9.89
CA LEU A 12 60.41 24.40 -10.70
C LEU A 12 59.52 23.44 -11.52
N ALA A 13 59.71 22.11 -11.38
CA ALA A 13 58.94 21.09 -12.10
C ALA A 13 57.92 20.32 -11.23
N LEU A 14 57.75 20.72 -9.96
CA LEU A 14 56.82 20.08 -9.01
C LEU A 14 55.79 21.04 -8.41
N LEU A 15 55.62 22.23 -9.01
CA LEU A 15 54.76 23.31 -8.49
C LEU A 15 53.80 23.93 -9.53
N LEU A 16 53.63 23.30 -10.71
CA LEU A 16 52.72 23.82 -11.77
C LEU A 16 51.63 22.83 -12.22
N ALA A 17 51.36 21.77 -11.44
CA ALA A 17 50.20 20.88 -11.64
C ALA A 17 49.33 20.74 -10.37
N ALA A 18 49.39 21.72 -9.46
CA ALA A 18 48.64 21.71 -8.20
C ALA A 18 47.89 23.02 -7.94
N THR A 19 47.39 23.67 -9.01
CA THR A 19 46.47 24.82 -8.89
C THR A 19 45.26 24.66 -9.82
N ALA A 20 44.67 23.47 -9.84
CA ALA A 20 43.22 23.40 -9.87
C ALA A 20 42.82 23.28 -8.40
N TRP A 21 42.29 24.34 -7.81
CA TRP A 21 41.84 24.33 -6.42
C TRP A 21 40.95 23.10 -6.20
N SER A 22 41.36 22.17 -5.34
CA SER A 22 40.48 21.08 -4.92
C SER A 22 39.28 21.74 -4.24
N GLN A 23 38.15 21.82 -4.96
CA GLN A 23 36.94 22.44 -4.45
C GLN A 23 36.63 21.82 -3.07
N PRO A 24 36.46 22.61 -2.00
CA PRO A 24 36.24 22.07 -0.66
C PRO A 24 34.97 21.19 -0.65
N PHE A 25 35.02 20.08 0.10
CA PHE A 25 33.98 19.05 0.07
C PHE A 25 32.82 19.29 1.06
N GLY A 26 32.82 20.42 1.76
CA GLY A 26 31.78 20.82 2.71
C GLY A 26 31.77 20.04 4.03
N LEU A 27 31.90 18.72 3.97
CA LEU A 27 32.06 17.84 5.14
C LEU A 27 33.51 17.36 5.20
N PRO A 28 34.37 17.95 6.05
CA PRO A 28 35.81 17.64 6.06
C PRO A 28 36.12 16.23 6.60
N ALA A 29 35.30 15.73 7.53
CA ALA A 29 35.41 14.39 8.07
C ALA A 29 34.07 13.97 8.70
N ARG A 30 33.83 12.66 8.75
CA ARG A 30 32.69 12.10 9.47
C ARG A 30 32.96 12.01 10.96
N VAL A 31 31.95 12.38 11.74
CA VAL A 31 32.00 12.39 13.21
C VAL A 31 31.01 11.34 13.73
N ALA A 32 31.45 10.54 14.71
CA ALA A 32 30.57 9.60 15.40
C ALA A 32 29.50 10.36 16.19
N ASN A 33 28.28 9.85 16.22
CA ASN A 33 27.24 10.38 17.08
C ASN A 33 27.25 9.63 18.42
N THR A 34 27.52 10.35 19.50
CA THR A 34 27.54 9.78 20.86
C THR A 34 26.46 10.36 21.77
N THR A 35 25.58 11.22 21.23
CA THR A 35 24.59 11.95 22.04
C THR A 35 23.18 11.44 21.86
N LEU A 36 22.84 10.81 20.74
CA LEU A 36 21.50 10.25 20.53
C LEU A 36 21.18 9.14 21.55
N LYS A 37 20.07 9.32 22.28
CA LYS A 37 19.60 8.39 23.33
C LYS A 37 18.35 7.61 22.91
N MET A 38 18.27 7.25 21.64
CA MET A 38 17.17 6.43 21.13
C MET A 38 17.50 4.94 21.32
N PRO A 39 16.56 4.12 21.82
CA PRO A 39 16.82 2.71 22.02
C PRO A 39 16.98 1.97 20.67
N ALA A 40 17.67 0.83 20.65
CA ALA A 40 17.82 0.07 19.40
C ALA A 40 16.49 -0.56 18.91
N GLN A 41 15.55 -0.76 19.83
CA GLN A 41 14.21 -1.27 19.59
C GLN A 41 13.22 -0.40 20.38
N PRO A 42 12.01 -0.14 19.85
CA PRO A 42 10.99 0.54 20.64
C PRO A 42 10.59 -0.34 21.84
N PRO A 43 10.19 0.27 22.97
CA PRO A 43 9.62 -0.49 24.08
C PRO A 43 8.35 -1.22 23.62
N GLN A 44 8.15 -2.44 24.10
CA GLN A 44 6.92 -3.20 23.88
C GLN A 44 5.94 -2.88 25.00
N PHE A 45 4.76 -2.39 24.66
CA PHE A 45 3.72 -2.05 25.63
C PHE A 45 2.34 -2.19 24.99
N GLY A 46 1.31 -2.47 25.80
CA GLY A 46 -0.06 -2.54 25.31
C GLY A 46 -0.34 -3.83 24.53
N TYR A 47 -1.31 -3.77 23.61
CA TYR A 47 -1.70 -4.93 22.83
C TYR A 47 -0.81 -5.12 21.59
N ARG A 48 -0.50 -6.38 21.28
CA ARG A 48 0.12 -6.79 20.02
C ARG A 48 -0.38 -8.17 19.61
N THR A 49 -0.07 -8.58 18.39
CA THR A 49 -0.26 -9.95 17.92
C THR A 49 1.03 -10.75 18.09
N GLU A 50 0.88 -12.07 18.28
CA GLU A 50 1.99 -13.02 18.22
C GLU A 50 1.50 -14.37 17.66
N ARG A 51 2.41 -15.20 17.15
CA ARG A 51 2.08 -16.55 16.65
C ARG A 51 1.49 -17.40 17.76
N ALA A 52 0.31 -17.97 17.54
CA ALA A 52 -0.39 -18.77 18.53
C ALA A 52 0.18 -20.20 18.67
N PHE A 53 0.76 -20.75 17.60
CA PHE A 53 1.19 -22.14 17.49
C PHE A 53 2.68 -22.30 17.16
N GLY A 54 3.52 -21.40 17.70
CA GLY A 54 4.97 -21.45 17.49
C GLY A 54 5.34 -21.25 16.02
N ASN A 55 6.11 -22.18 15.45
CA ASN A 55 6.61 -22.10 14.08
C ASN A 55 5.72 -22.80 13.05
N LEU A 56 4.51 -23.23 13.42
CA LEU A 56 3.57 -23.77 12.44
C LEU A 56 3.16 -22.68 11.43
N ASN A 57 3.14 -23.06 10.16
CA ASN A 57 2.60 -22.27 9.08
C ASN A 57 1.41 -23.03 8.45
N PHE A 58 0.53 -22.28 7.83
CA PHE A 58 -0.61 -22.74 7.06
C PHE A 58 -0.47 -22.21 5.63
N ILE A 59 -1.47 -22.41 4.77
CA ILE A 59 -1.51 -21.80 3.44
C ILE A 59 -2.85 -21.09 3.29
N ASP A 60 -2.82 -19.77 3.15
CA ASP A 60 -4.00 -18.91 3.01
C ASP A 60 -5.12 -19.28 4.02
N PRO A 61 -4.85 -19.29 5.34
CA PRO A 61 -5.85 -19.67 6.31
C PRO A 61 -6.99 -18.65 6.34
N VAL A 62 -8.24 -19.11 6.40
CA VAL A 62 -9.44 -18.25 6.36
C VAL A 62 -10.39 -18.46 7.53
N ALA A 63 -10.37 -19.60 8.22
CA ALA A 63 -11.21 -19.84 9.40
C ALA A 63 -10.54 -20.73 10.44
N ILE A 64 -10.90 -20.55 11.71
CA ILE A 64 -10.42 -21.35 12.84
C ILE A 64 -11.63 -21.82 13.65
N VAL A 65 -11.85 -23.13 13.68
CA VAL A 65 -13.08 -23.69 14.26
C VAL A 65 -12.74 -24.85 15.17
N THR A 66 -13.52 -24.98 16.24
CA THR A 66 -13.38 -26.04 17.23
C THR A 66 -14.73 -26.72 17.45
N PRO A 67 -14.80 -28.06 17.51
CA PRO A 67 -16.05 -28.76 17.82
C PRO A 67 -16.62 -28.37 19.19
N PRO A 68 -17.95 -28.38 19.36
CA PRO A 68 -18.58 -28.14 20.66
C PRO A 68 -18.05 -29.09 21.75
N GLY A 69 -17.59 -28.53 22.87
CA GLY A 69 -17.06 -29.28 24.01
C GLY A 69 -15.63 -29.81 23.86
N GLU A 70 -14.93 -29.46 22.78
CA GLU A 70 -13.50 -29.73 22.59
C GLU A 70 -12.65 -28.76 23.43
N SER A 71 -11.48 -29.22 23.89
CA SER A 71 -10.58 -28.44 24.74
C SER A 71 -9.13 -28.44 24.26
N ASN A 72 -8.75 -29.30 23.30
CA ASN A 72 -7.34 -29.46 22.92
C ASN A 72 -7.08 -29.45 21.42
N ARG A 73 -8.11 -29.33 20.58
CA ARG A 73 -7.96 -29.32 19.12
C ARG A 73 -8.55 -28.07 18.50
N VAL A 74 -7.90 -27.57 17.47
CA VAL A 74 -8.44 -26.55 16.56
C VAL A 74 -8.32 -27.04 15.12
N PHE A 75 -9.26 -26.61 14.29
CA PHE A 75 -9.29 -26.91 12.86
C PHE A 75 -9.13 -25.61 12.09
N VAL A 76 -8.15 -25.58 11.20
CA VAL A 76 -7.82 -24.42 10.37
C VAL A 76 -8.24 -24.71 8.94
N VAL A 77 -9.06 -23.82 8.39
CA VAL A 77 -9.51 -23.89 7.00
C VAL A 77 -8.52 -23.13 6.13
N GLU A 78 -7.99 -23.77 5.11
CA GLU A 78 -7.12 -23.19 4.09
C GLU A 78 -7.91 -23.00 2.80
N GLN A 79 -7.81 -21.81 2.20
CA GLN A 79 -8.64 -21.38 1.07
C GLN A 79 -8.61 -22.36 -0.11
N ALA A 80 -7.45 -22.98 -0.35
CA ALA A 80 -7.23 -23.92 -1.45
C ALA A 80 -8.09 -25.21 -1.38
N GLY A 81 -8.79 -25.48 -0.27
CA GLY A 81 -9.66 -26.64 -0.14
C GLY A 81 -9.23 -27.64 0.93
N ARG A 82 -8.36 -27.27 1.86
CA ARG A 82 -7.92 -28.16 2.94
C ARG A 82 -8.42 -27.70 4.30
N ILE A 83 -8.69 -28.67 5.17
CA ILE A 83 -8.89 -28.43 6.60
C ILE A 83 -7.75 -29.14 7.31
N LEU A 84 -7.00 -28.40 8.11
CA LEU A 84 -5.89 -28.89 8.91
C LEU A 84 -6.39 -29.01 10.35
N VAL A 85 -5.97 -30.04 11.07
CA VAL A 85 -6.21 -30.17 12.51
C VAL A 85 -4.89 -30.01 13.26
N VAL A 86 -4.92 -29.21 14.33
CA VAL A 86 -3.86 -29.16 15.34
C VAL A 86 -4.36 -30.00 16.53
N PRO A 87 -3.90 -31.25 16.68
CA PRO A 87 -4.50 -32.20 17.62
C PRO A 87 -4.03 -32.01 19.07
N ASP A 88 -2.89 -31.33 19.28
CA ASP A 88 -2.38 -30.99 20.60
C ASP A 88 -1.94 -29.51 20.62
N LEU A 89 -2.72 -28.68 21.30
CA LEU A 89 -2.41 -27.26 21.43
C LEU A 89 -1.25 -26.97 22.39
N ALA A 90 -0.83 -27.93 23.23
CA ALA A 90 0.34 -27.77 24.10
C ALA A 90 1.65 -27.96 23.31
N ASN A 91 1.68 -28.89 22.36
CA ASN A 91 2.81 -29.16 21.47
C ASN A 91 2.32 -29.16 20.01
N PRO A 92 2.07 -27.97 19.44
CA PRO A 92 1.34 -27.85 18.19
C PRO A 92 2.10 -28.47 17.01
N THR A 93 1.46 -29.47 16.41
CA THR A 93 1.74 -30.02 15.07
C THR A 93 0.46 -29.96 14.24
N SER A 94 0.53 -30.05 12.91
CA SER A 94 -0.68 -30.11 12.06
C SER A 94 -0.71 -31.35 11.17
N THR A 95 -1.92 -31.84 10.89
CA THR A 95 -2.19 -32.89 9.90
C THR A 95 -3.43 -32.53 9.10
N VAL A 96 -3.57 -33.06 7.88
CA VAL A 96 -4.76 -32.83 7.04
C VAL A 96 -5.95 -33.61 7.61
N PHE A 97 -7.00 -32.89 7.99
CA PHE A 97 -8.29 -33.42 8.39
C PHE A 97 -9.16 -33.75 7.17
N LEU A 98 -9.29 -32.82 6.22
CA LEU A 98 -10.05 -32.97 4.98
C LEU A 98 -9.28 -32.33 3.82
N ASP A 99 -9.33 -32.95 2.65
CA ASP A 99 -8.78 -32.42 1.41
C ASP A 99 -9.85 -32.46 0.32
N LEU A 100 -10.20 -31.29 -0.22
CA LEU A 100 -11.14 -31.04 -1.32
C LEU A 100 -10.49 -30.22 -2.44
N THR A 101 -9.15 -30.17 -2.50
CA THR A 101 -8.41 -29.37 -3.48
C THR A 101 -8.75 -29.74 -4.95
N ASP A 102 -9.24 -30.96 -5.19
CA ASP A 102 -9.73 -31.45 -6.49
C ASP A 102 -11.15 -30.97 -6.85
N ARG A 103 -11.88 -30.38 -5.89
CA ARG A 103 -13.28 -29.93 -6.02
C ARG A 103 -13.44 -28.43 -5.86
N THR A 104 -12.49 -27.75 -5.23
CA THR A 104 -12.55 -26.33 -4.88
C THR A 104 -11.95 -25.45 -5.97
N VAL A 105 -12.53 -24.26 -6.19
CA VAL A 105 -11.97 -23.21 -7.04
C VAL A 105 -11.51 -22.05 -6.15
N PRO A 106 -10.23 -21.99 -5.76
CA PRO A 106 -9.72 -20.93 -4.89
C PRO A 106 -9.32 -19.66 -5.66
N GLY A 107 -9.14 -18.57 -4.93
CA GLY A 107 -8.57 -17.31 -5.41
C GLY A 107 -9.54 -16.15 -5.33
N GLY A 108 -9.03 -14.97 -4.93
CA GLY A 108 -9.88 -13.85 -4.52
C GLY A 108 -10.67 -14.22 -3.28
N GLU A 109 -11.99 -14.05 -3.32
CA GLU A 109 -12.90 -14.44 -2.24
C GLU A 109 -13.38 -15.89 -2.34
N ARG A 110 -13.00 -16.61 -3.40
CA ARG A 110 -13.39 -18.00 -3.62
C ARG A 110 -12.49 -18.97 -2.88
N GLY A 111 -13.01 -20.15 -2.58
CA GLY A 111 -12.25 -21.26 -2.01
C GLY A 111 -13.10 -22.11 -1.08
N LEU A 112 -12.45 -22.76 -0.13
CA LEU A 112 -13.10 -23.34 1.05
C LEU A 112 -13.14 -22.27 2.15
N LEU A 113 -14.34 -21.80 2.49
CA LEU A 113 -14.52 -20.55 3.24
C LEU A 113 -15.12 -20.76 4.64
N GLY A 114 -15.99 -21.75 4.78
CA GLY A 114 -16.74 -22.01 6.01
C GLY A 114 -16.55 -23.42 6.56
N LEU A 115 -16.54 -23.52 7.89
CA LEU A 115 -16.56 -24.79 8.62
C LEU A 115 -17.45 -24.64 9.87
N ALA A 116 -18.38 -25.58 10.07
CA ALA A 116 -19.14 -25.70 11.31
C ALA A 116 -19.27 -27.16 11.73
N PHE A 117 -18.95 -27.46 12.98
CA PHE A 117 -19.23 -28.77 13.57
C PHE A 117 -20.66 -28.83 14.11
N HIS A 118 -21.33 -29.95 13.90
CA HIS A 118 -22.68 -30.16 14.45
C HIS A 118 -22.68 -30.03 15.99
N PRO A 119 -23.74 -29.49 16.64
CA PRO A 119 -23.86 -29.46 18.10
C PRO A 119 -23.72 -30.85 18.74
N GLY A 120 -24.17 -31.88 18.02
CA GLY A 120 -24.01 -33.30 18.36
C GLY A 120 -22.77 -33.99 17.77
N TYR A 121 -21.73 -33.27 17.34
CA TYR A 121 -20.57 -33.83 16.63
C TYR A 121 -19.93 -35.02 17.33
N LYS A 122 -19.82 -34.99 18.66
CA LYS A 122 -19.28 -36.11 19.46
C LYS A 122 -20.05 -37.43 19.26
N MET A 123 -21.33 -37.34 18.90
CA MET A 123 -22.21 -38.50 18.72
C MET A 123 -22.37 -38.88 17.25
N ASN A 124 -22.51 -37.90 16.35
CA ASN A 124 -22.84 -38.16 14.94
C ASN A 124 -21.67 -37.98 13.98
N GLY A 125 -20.58 -37.34 14.41
CA GLY A 125 -19.42 -37.09 13.56
C GLY A 125 -19.65 -36.09 12.43
N TYR A 126 -20.77 -35.37 12.41
CA TYR A 126 -21.14 -34.48 11.31
C TYR A 126 -20.54 -33.08 11.42
N PHE A 127 -20.05 -32.60 10.29
CA PHE A 127 -19.61 -31.22 10.13
C PHE A 127 -20.00 -30.72 8.74
N TYR A 128 -19.99 -29.41 8.56
CA TYR A 128 -20.49 -28.73 7.37
C TYR A 128 -19.44 -27.79 6.85
N VAL A 129 -19.34 -27.71 5.52
CA VAL A 129 -18.39 -26.84 4.84
C VAL A 129 -19.08 -26.04 3.75
N PHE A 130 -18.60 -24.83 3.55
CA PHE A 130 -18.97 -23.97 2.43
C PHE A 130 -17.77 -23.79 1.52
N TYR A 131 -17.93 -24.09 0.23
CA TYR A 131 -16.86 -23.90 -0.74
C TYR A 131 -17.38 -23.56 -2.14
N THR A 132 -16.54 -22.92 -2.93
CA THR A 132 -16.78 -22.61 -4.34
C THR A 132 -16.28 -23.74 -5.24
N ARG A 133 -17.01 -24.03 -6.32
CA ARG A 133 -16.62 -25.06 -7.30
C ARG A 133 -17.17 -24.78 -8.68
N THR A 134 -16.61 -25.42 -9.70
CA THR A 134 -17.32 -25.55 -10.97
C THR A 134 -18.27 -26.76 -10.95
N ALA A 135 -19.45 -26.59 -11.52
CA ALA A 135 -20.45 -27.63 -11.67
C ALA A 135 -21.39 -27.37 -12.84
N THR A 136 -22.07 -28.42 -13.30
CA THR A 136 -23.25 -28.34 -14.16
C THR A 136 -24.43 -28.91 -13.37
N THR A 137 -25.39 -28.04 -13.03
CA THR A 137 -26.57 -28.37 -12.25
C THR A 137 -27.83 -27.87 -12.95
N ALA A 138 -29.00 -28.09 -12.34
CA ALA A 138 -30.24 -27.46 -12.80
C ALA A 138 -30.22 -25.93 -12.67
N ALA A 139 -29.35 -25.37 -11.82
CA ALA A 139 -29.17 -23.92 -11.68
C ALA A 139 -28.28 -23.33 -12.79
N GLY A 140 -27.54 -24.16 -13.52
CA GLY A 140 -26.74 -23.77 -14.69
C GLY A 140 -25.36 -24.42 -14.71
N THR A 141 -24.47 -23.93 -15.58
CA THR A 141 -23.07 -24.38 -15.71
C THR A 141 -22.13 -23.23 -15.38
N GLY A 142 -21.06 -23.53 -14.64
CA GLY A 142 -20.04 -22.55 -14.26
C GLY A 142 -19.71 -22.63 -12.77
N LEU A 143 -19.32 -21.49 -12.20
CA LEU A 143 -19.05 -21.36 -10.77
C LEU A 143 -20.33 -21.55 -9.95
N HIS A 144 -20.18 -22.17 -8.79
CA HIS A 144 -21.25 -22.43 -7.83
C HIS A 144 -20.72 -22.33 -6.40
N ASP A 145 -21.57 -21.79 -5.52
CA ASP A 145 -21.45 -21.90 -4.07
C ASP A 145 -22.07 -23.19 -3.57
N ARG A 146 -21.33 -23.93 -2.74
CA ARG A 146 -21.70 -25.26 -2.26
C ARG A 146 -21.66 -25.31 -0.75
N LEU A 147 -22.81 -25.56 -0.14
CA LEU A 147 -22.92 -26.01 1.24
C LEU A 147 -23.08 -27.53 1.27
N ALA A 148 -22.24 -28.23 2.02
CA ALA A 148 -22.33 -29.67 2.15
C ALA A 148 -22.00 -30.16 3.57
N ARG A 149 -22.60 -31.29 3.95
CA ARG A 149 -22.27 -32.04 5.16
C ARG A 149 -21.24 -33.13 4.84
N PHE A 150 -20.30 -33.34 5.75
CA PHE A 150 -19.34 -34.45 5.75
C PHE A 150 -19.34 -35.16 7.10
N THR A 151 -18.69 -36.32 7.16
CA THR A 151 -18.55 -37.12 8.39
C THR A 151 -17.08 -37.39 8.69
N VAL A 152 -16.72 -37.34 9.98
CA VAL A 152 -15.42 -37.78 10.48
C VAL A 152 -15.19 -39.27 10.22
N SER A 153 -13.94 -39.68 10.05
CA SER A 153 -13.56 -41.10 9.96
C SER A 153 -13.89 -41.80 11.28
N PRO A 154 -14.51 -43.00 11.24
CA PRO A 154 -14.72 -43.80 12.45
C PRO A 154 -13.41 -44.32 13.06
N ASP A 155 -12.33 -44.39 12.27
CA ASP A 155 -11.05 -44.96 12.68
C ASP A 155 -10.05 -43.91 13.19
N ASP A 156 -10.22 -42.65 12.80
CA ASP A 156 -9.31 -41.56 13.15
C ASP A 156 -10.10 -40.25 13.36
N PRO A 157 -10.21 -39.76 14.61
CA PRO A 157 -10.95 -38.52 14.92
C PRO A 157 -10.28 -37.26 14.36
N ASN A 158 -9.06 -37.36 13.83
CA ASN A 158 -8.30 -36.30 13.19
C ASN A 158 -8.32 -36.41 11.66
N ARG A 159 -9.20 -37.25 11.09
CA ARG A 159 -9.40 -37.39 9.64
C ARG A 159 -10.87 -37.46 9.29
N ALA A 160 -11.30 -36.80 8.23
CA ALA A 160 -12.63 -36.88 7.65
C ALA A 160 -12.71 -37.84 6.46
N LEU A 161 -13.93 -38.11 5.99
CA LEU A 161 -14.19 -38.91 4.79
C LEU A 161 -14.63 -37.99 3.62
N PRO A 162 -13.75 -37.69 2.63
CA PRO A 162 -14.13 -36.85 1.47
C PRO A 162 -15.30 -37.40 0.65
N GLU A 163 -15.48 -38.71 0.65
CA GLU A 163 -16.59 -39.38 -0.07
C GLU A 163 -17.92 -39.36 0.69
N SER A 164 -17.95 -38.84 1.92
CA SER A 164 -19.19 -38.74 2.71
C SER A 164 -20.03 -37.50 2.39
N GLU A 165 -19.62 -36.73 1.39
CA GLU A 165 -20.24 -35.46 1.03
C GLU A 165 -21.75 -35.60 0.77
N THR A 166 -22.53 -34.82 1.50
CA THR A 166 -23.98 -34.67 1.28
C THR A 166 -24.30 -33.19 0.98
N PRO A 167 -24.52 -32.81 -0.29
CA PRO A 167 -24.97 -31.46 -0.64
C PRO A 167 -26.22 -31.02 0.11
N LEU A 168 -26.20 -29.81 0.67
CA LEU A 168 -27.40 -29.14 1.18
C LEU A 168 -27.98 -28.17 0.15
N PHE A 169 -27.14 -27.33 -0.46
CA PHE A 169 -27.48 -26.58 -1.68
C PHE A 169 -26.25 -26.39 -2.58
N THR A 170 -26.47 -26.11 -3.85
CA THR A 170 -25.45 -25.82 -4.87
C THR A 170 -25.99 -24.74 -5.78
N GLN A 171 -25.69 -23.50 -5.45
CA GLN A 171 -26.22 -22.31 -6.11
C GLN A 171 -25.23 -21.84 -7.16
N ARG A 172 -25.74 -21.47 -8.33
CA ARG A 172 -24.91 -20.87 -9.37
C ARG A 172 -24.47 -19.49 -8.90
N ASP A 173 -23.21 -19.19 -9.16
CA ASP A 173 -22.61 -17.88 -8.91
C ASP A 173 -22.07 -17.35 -10.23
N GLU A 174 -22.49 -16.14 -10.58
CA GLU A 174 -22.17 -15.47 -11.82
C GLU A 174 -20.96 -14.54 -11.71
N ALA A 175 -20.43 -14.30 -10.50
CA ALA A 175 -19.19 -13.56 -10.28
C ALA A 175 -18.12 -14.40 -9.57
N GLU A 176 -16.98 -13.77 -9.31
CA GLU A 176 -15.84 -14.39 -8.61
C GLU A 176 -15.67 -13.87 -7.18
N ASN A 177 -16.60 -13.06 -6.70
CA ASN A 177 -16.52 -12.34 -5.44
C ASN A 177 -17.89 -12.23 -4.75
N HIS A 178 -17.86 -11.85 -3.47
CA HIS A 178 -19.01 -11.77 -2.57
C HIS A 178 -19.69 -13.12 -2.31
N ASN A 179 -18.87 -14.16 -2.18
CA ASN A 179 -19.32 -15.52 -1.87
C ASN A 179 -19.83 -15.65 -0.41
N GLY A 180 -19.33 -14.81 0.50
CA GLY A 180 -19.57 -14.95 1.94
C GLY A 180 -19.05 -16.29 2.47
N GLY A 181 -19.96 -17.13 2.96
CA GLY A 181 -19.68 -18.54 3.23
C GLY A 181 -19.34 -18.90 4.67
N ASP A 182 -19.45 -17.97 5.62
CA ASP A 182 -19.28 -18.31 7.04
C ASP A 182 -20.41 -19.21 7.55
N LEU A 183 -20.08 -20.10 8.50
CA LEU A 183 -20.99 -21.12 9.01
C LEU A 183 -20.93 -21.19 10.53
N GLN A 184 -22.08 -21.07 11.20
CA GLN A 184 -22.16 -21.36 12.64
C GLN A 184 -23.51 -21.96 13.04
N PHE A 185 -23.47 -22.79 14.07
CA PHE A 185 -24.69 -23.21 14.75
C PHE A 185 -25.10 -22.19 15.81
N GLY A 186 -26.33 -21.71 15.70
CA GLY A 186 -26.98 -20.85 16.68
C GLY A 186 -27.19 -21.55 18.02
N LEU A 187 -27.57 -20.79 19.04
CA LEU A 187 -27.94 -21.33 20.36
C LEU A 187 -29.22 -22.19 20.32
N ASP A 188 -30.00 -22.04 19.26
CA ASP A 188 -31.21 -22.80 18.94
C ASP A 188 -30.93 -24.12 18.18
N GLY A 189 -29.66 -24.39 17.88
CA GLY A 189 -29.20 -25.61 17.21
C GLY A 189 -29.47 -25.65 15.71
N TYR A 190 -29.92 -24.57 15.08
CA TYR A 190 -30.00 -24.48 13.62
C TYR A 190 -28.66 -24.02 13.02
N LEU A 191 -28.40 -24.39 11.76
CA LEU A 191 -27.22 -23.95 11.02
C LEU A 191 -27.52 -22.61 10.35
N TYR A 192 -26.64 -21.63 10.57
CA TYR A 192 -26.66 -20.34 9.92
C TYR A 192 -25.58 -20.28 8.84
N VAL A 193 -25.89 -19.63 7.71
CA VAL A 193 -25.03 -19.55 6.52
C VAL A 193 -25.06 -18.12 6.01
N ALA A 194 -23.89 -17.50 5.85
CA ALA A 194 -23.76 -16.18 5.27
C ALA A 194 -23.54 -16.27 3.75
N LEU A 195 -24.22 -15.40 2.98
CA LEU A 195 -24.13 -15.32 1.53
C LEU A 195 -24.11 -13.85 1.10
N GLY A 196 -23.12 -13.45 0.31
CA GLY A 196 -23.06 -12.12 -0.28
C GLY A 196 -24.02 -11.97 -1.47
N ASP A 197 -23.98 -10.81 -2.11
CA ASP A 197 -24.94 -10.39 -3.13
C ASP A 197 -24.68 -10.96 -4.55
N GLU A 198 -23.70 -11.86 -4.69
CA GLU A 198 -23.16 -12.38 -5.96
C GLU A 198 -22.21 -11.43 -6.70
N GLY A 199 -21.81 -10.30 -6.11
CA GLY A 199 -20.77 -9.46 -6.71
C GLY A 199 -21.23 -8.61 -7.90
N GLY A 200 -20.30 -8.37 -8.82
CA GLY A 200 -20.53 -7.54 -10.03
C GLY A 200 -20.59 -6.02 -9.80
N GLY A 201 -20.45 -5.54 -8.56
CA GLY A 201 -20.56 -4.13 -8.19
C GLY A 201 -21.99 -3.59 -8.38
N ASN A 202 -22.41 -2.63 -7.55
CA ASN A 202 -23.74 -1.99 -7.63
C ASN A 202 -24.92 -3.00 -7.70
N ASP A 203 -24.74 -4.20 -7.13
CA ASP A 203 -25.66 -5.34 -7.17
C ASP A 203 -26.09 -5.69 -8.61
N GLN A 204 -25.12 -5.84 -9.51
CA GLN A 204 -25.32 -6.08 -10.95
C GLN A 204 -26.35 -7.17 -11.26
N TYR A 205 -26.37 -8.25 -10.48
CA TYR A 205 -27.27 -9.40 -10.67
C TYR A 205 -28.65 -9.25 -10.00
N ASN A 206 -28.88 -8.12 -9.31
CA ASN A 206 -30.16 -7.76 -8.72
C ASN A 206 -30.70 -8.84 -7.77
N ASN A 207 -29.82 -9.31 -6.89
CA ASN A 207 -30.13 -10.26 -5.84
C ASN A 207 -30.50 -9.57 -4.54
N SER A 208 -29.87 -8.42 -4.30
CA SER A 208 -30.14 -7.60 -3.14
C SER A 208 -31.61 -7.22 -3.12
N GLN A 209 -32.19 -7.15 -1.92
CA GLN A 209 -33.60 -6.81 -1.73
C GLN A 209 -34.58 -7.75 -2.47
N ARG A 210 -34.22 -9.03 -2.65
CA ARG A 210 -35.08 -10.10 -3.13
C ARG A 210 -35.10 -11.25 -2.15
N ILE A 211 -36.29 -11.80 -1.90
CA ILE A 211 -36.47 -13.02 -1.11
C ILE A 211 -37.03 -14.17 -1.95
N ASP A 212 -37.27 -13.97 -3.24
CA ASP A 212 -38.03 -14.87 -4.11
C ASP A 212 -37.25 -15.25 -5.39
N LYS A 213 -35.94 -15.01 -5.39
CA LYS A 213 -35.03 -15.28 -6.50
C LYS A 213 -34.06 -16.41 -6.10
N ASP A 214 -32.85 -16.06 -5.66
CA ASP A 214 -31.79 -16.96 -5.20
C ASP A 214 -31.51 -16.77 -3.69
N PHE A 215 -30.46 -17.38 -3.13
CA PHE A 215 -30.16 -17.31 -1.68
C PHE A 215 -29.12 -16.23 -1.30
N PHE A 216 -28.80 -15.32 -2.21
CA PHE A 216 -27.81 -14.26 -2.02
C PHE A 216 -28.29 -13.11 -1.09
N ALA A 217 -27.34 -12.26 -0.69
CA ALA A 217 -27.52 -11.01 0.05
C ALA A 217 -28.17 -11.17 1.44
N GLY A 218 -27.75 -12.18 2.21
CA GLY A 218 -28.38 -12.47 3.50
C GLY A 218 -27.73 -13.56 4.35
N LEU A 219 -28.37 -13.82 5.50
CA LEU A 219 -28.08 -14.97 6.35
C LEU A 219 -29.24 -15.97 6.25
N LEU A 220 -28.94 -17.21 5.95
CA LEU A 220 -29.88 -18.33 6.02
C LEU A 220 -29.90 -18.92 7.42
N ARG A 221 -31.03 -19.53 7.80
CA ARG A 221 -31.18 -20.39 8.98
C ARG A 221 -31.93 -21.66 8.59
N ILE A 222 -31.23 -22.80 8.62
CA ILE A 222 -31.74 -24.09 8.14
C ILE A 222 -31.66 -25.18 9.20
N ASP A 223 -32.57 -26.15 9.09
CA ASP A 223 -32.65 -27.32 9.95
C ASP A 223 -32.03 -28.55 9.29
N VAL A 224 -30.79 -28.82 9.65
CA VAL A 224 -30.02 -29.96 9.15
C VAL A 224 -30.41 -31.29 9.81
N ASP A 225 -31.13 -31.23 10.94
CA ASP A 225 -31.62 -32.40 11.67
C ASP A 225 -33.01 -32.86 11.20
N LYS A 226 -33.70 -32.05 10.37
CA LYS A 226 -35.08 -32.30 9.92
C LYS A 226 -36.01 -32.65 11.09
N ARG A 227 -35.97 -31.82 12.13
CA ARG A 227 -36.75 -31.98 13.35
C ARG A 227 -38.26 -32.04 13.04
N PRO A 228 -39.05 -32.74 13.88
CA PRO A 228 -40.51 -32.75 13.72
C PRO A 228 -41.08 -31.33 13.67
N GLY A 229 -41.90 -31.06 12.64
CA GLY A 229 -42.48 -29.73 12.39
C GLY A 229 -41.67 -28.83 11.46
N GLY A 230 -40.46 -29.24 11.06
CA GLY A 230 -39.71 -28.58 9.98
C GLY A 230 -40.47 -28.61 8.65
N LEU A 231 -40.43 -27.51 7.92
CA LEU A 231 -41.08 -27.37 6.62
C LEU A 231 -40.15 -27.87 5.50
N ALA A 232 -40.72 -28.37 4.40
CA ALA A 232 -39.92 -28.60 3.20
C ALA A 232 -39.50 -27.25 2.60
N PRO A 233 -38.26 -27.12 2.10
CA PRO A 233 -37.87 -25.91 1.38
C PRO A 233 -38.73 -25.75 0.12
N ASN A 234 -39.07 -24.50 -0.21
CA ASN A 234 -39.75 -24.20 -1.47
C ASN A 234 -38.88 -24.63 -2.66
N PRO A 235 -39.46 -25.19 -3.73
CA PRO A 235 -38.69 -25.67 -4.88
C PRO A 235 -37.73 -24.61 -5.43
N HIS A 236 -36.47 -24.99 -5.62
CA HIS A 236 -35.44 -24.16 -6.26
C HIS A 236 -34.38 -25.05 -6.92
N ALA A 237 -33.81 -24.60 -8.04
CA ALA A 237 -32.85 -25.40 -8.81
C ALA A 237 -31.56 -25.71 -8.02
N ALA A 238 -31.20 -24.83 -7.07
CA ALA A 238 -30.01 -24.97 -6.23
C ALA A 238 -30.22 -25.89 -5.00
N ALA A 239 -31.45 -26.18 -4.58
CA ALA A 239 -31.74 -26.77 -3.27
C ALA A 239 -32.41 -28.17 -3.38
N PRO A 240 -31.66 -29.28 -3.25
CA PRO A 240 -32.18 -30.65 -3.41
C PRO A 240 -33.00 -31.21 -2.21
N ALA A 241 -33.51 -30.37 -1.30
CA ALA A 241 -34.31 -30.77 -0.12
C ALA A 241 -33.61 -31.71 0.90
N ASN A 242 -32.28 -31.55 1.09
CA ASN A 242 -31.51 -32.31 2.08
C ASN A 242 -31.51 -31.69 3.50
N TYR A 243 -32.23 -30.59 3.70
CA TYR A 243 -32.51 -29.95 4.99
C TYR A 243 -34.01 -29.67 5.11
N ALA A 244 -34.45 -29.17 6.27
CA ALA A 244 -35.79 -28.60 6.47
C ALA A 244 -35.67 -27.10 6.81
N VAL A 245 -36.75 -26.36 6.64
CA VAL A 245 -36.86 -24.95 7.02
C VAL A 245 -37.53 -24.85 8.39
N PRO A 246 -36.94 -24.13 9.37
CA PRO A 246 -37.61 -23.88 10.64
C PRO A 246 -38.96 -23.17 10.41
N PRO A 247 -40.06 -23.65 11.02
CA PRO A 247 -41.39 -23.08 10.77
C PRO A 247 -41.54 -21.65 11.28
N ASP A 248 -40.64 -21.21 12.17
CA ASP A 248 -40.61 -19.87 12.70
C ASP A 248 -39.68 -18.93 11.93
N ASN A 249 -39.11 -19.32 10.78
CA ASN A 249 -38.34 -18.39 9.96
C ASN A 249 -39.21 -17.20 9.49
N PRO A 250 -38.63 -15.99 9.41
CA PRO A 250 -39.39 -14.74 9.28
C PRO A 250 -40.18 -14.58 7.98
N PHE A 251 -39.75 -15.22 6.89
CA PHE A 251 -40.37 -15.09 5.58
C PHE A 251 -41.27 -16.27 5.18
N VAL A 252 -41.50 -17.22 6.10
CA VAL A 252 -42.47 -18.31 5.88
C VAL A 252 -43.86 -17.71 5.66
N GLY A 253 -44.43 -17.97 4.47
CA GLY A 253 -45.76 -17.47 4.10
C GLY A 253 -45.82 -16.00 3.71
N ALA A 254 -44.68 -15.35 3.49
CA ALA A 254 -44.64 -13.95 3.02
C ALA A 254 -45.35 -13.79 1.67
N THR A 255 -46.27 -12.85 1.58
CA THR A 255 -46.98 -12.46 0.35
C THR A 255 -46.55 -11.10 -0.18
N THR A 256 -45.79 -10.34 0.63
CA THR A 256 -45.20 -9.06 0.24
C THR A 256 -43.78 -8.93 0.77
N PHE A 257 -42.94 -8.18 0.06
CA PHE A 257 -41.60 -7.78 0.48
C PHE A 257 -41.28 -6.39 -0.09
N ASN A 258 -40.78 -5.47 0.73
CA ASN A 258 -40.56 -4.06 0.37
C ASN A 258 -41.74 -3.40 -0.36
N GLY A 259 -42.97 -3.68 0.11
CA GLY A 259 -44.20 -3.15 -0.48
C GLY A 259 -44.60 -3.76 -1.83
N LYS A 260 -43.82 -4.72 -2.37
CA LYS A 260 -44.14 -5.44 -3.60
C LYS A 260 -44.74 -6.81 -3.28
N ALA A 261 -45.69 -7.27 -4.09
CA ALA A 261 -46.20 -8.63 -3.98
C ALA A 261 -45.10 -9.64 -4.36
N VAL A 262 -45.00 -10.72 -3.60
CA VAL A 262 -44.14 -11.88 -3.89
C VAL A 262 -45.00 -13.14 -3.93
N ASP A 263 -44.58 -14.12 -4.73
CA ASP A 263 -45.22 -15.44 -4.76
C ASP A 263 -44.71 -16.28 -3.57
N PRO A 264 -45.55 -16.64 -2.58
CA PRO A 264 -45.13 -17.40 -1.41
C PRO A 264 -44.49 -18.76 -1.75
N ALA A 265 -44.79 -19.32 -2.93
CA ALA A 265 -44.19 -20.59 -3.39
C ALA A 265 -42.75 -20.42 -3.92
N LYS A 266 -42.34 -19.17 -4.23
CA LYS A 266 -40.99 -18.85 -4.70
C LYS A 266 -40.10 -18.23 -3.63
N VAL A 267 -40.68 -17.80 -2.51
CA VAL A 267 -39.93 -17.25 -1.39
C VAL A 267 -38.90 -18.26 -0.88
N ARG A 268 -37.66 -17.82 -0.70
CA ARG A 268 -36.60 -18.50 0.01
C ARG A 268 -36.86 -18.36 1.50
N THR A 269 -37.68 -19.26 2.01
CA THR A 269 -38.10 -19.32 3.42
C THR A 269 -36.95 -19.59 4.40
N GLU A 270 -35.77 -19.91 3.89
CA GLU A 270 -34.51 -20.10 4.59
C GLU A 270 -33.93 -18.80 5.15
N PHE A 271 -34.25 -17.63 4.56
CA PHE A 271 -33.70 -16.36 5.01
C PHE A 271 -34.09 -16.06 6.47
N TRP A 272 -33.07 -15.77 7.28
CA TRP A 272 -33.20 -15.20 8.62
C TRP A 272 -33.09 -13.68 8.59
N ALA A 273 -32.21 -13.15 7.75
CA ALA A 273 -31.97 -11.74 7.52
C ALA A 273 -31.51 -11.50 6.09
N VAL A 274 -31.73 -10.30 5.56
CA VAL A 274 -31.51 -9.93 4.15
C VAL A 274 -30.94 -8.52 4.02
N GLY A 275 -30.56 -8.13 2.81
CA GLY A 275 -30.07 -6.78 2.50
C GLY A 275 -28.66 -6.54 3.01
N LEU A 276 -27.86 -7.60 3.04
CA LEU A 276 -26.42 -7.56 3.29
C LEU A 276 -25.68 -7.58 1.94
N ARG A 277 -24.47 -7.04 1.90
CA ARG A 277 -23.66 -6.98 0.68
C ARG A 277 -22.70 -8.17 0.55
N ASN A 278 -21.77 -8.27 1.48
CA ASN A 278 -20.78 -9.34 1.55
C ASN A 278 -20.49 -9.69 3.03
N PRO A 279 -21.39 -10.44 3.68
CA PRO A 279 -21.24 -10.82 5.08
C PRO A 279 -20.13 -11.88 5.25
N TRP A 280 -18.91 -11.42 5.57
CA TRP A 280 -17.70 -12.26 5.56
C TRP A 280 -17.56 -13.19 6.77
N ARG A 281 -17.62 -12.66 8.01
CA ARG A 281 -17.73 -13.46 9.24
C ARG A 281 -18.82 -12.94 10.15
N PHE A 282 -19.50 -13.85 10.82
CA PHE A 282 -20.43 -13.54 11.89
C PHE A 282 -20.09 -14.33 13.16
N CYS A 283 -20.64 -13.94 14.31
CA CYS A 283 -20.51 -14.74 15.52
C CYS A 283 -21.72 -14.62 16.43
N PHE A 284 -22.06 -15.72 17.09
CA PHE A 284 -22.95 -15.70 18.25
C PHE A 284 -22.15 -15.44 19.53
N ASP A 285 -22.53 -14.40 20.26
CA ASP A 285 -22.13 -14.30 21.66
C ASP A 285 -22.89 -15.32 22.50
N ARG A 286 -22.22 -16.42 22.85
CA ARG A 286 -22.83 -17.53 23.60
C ARG A 286 -23.43 -17.13 24.95
N ALA A 287 -22.99 -16.01 25.54
CA ALA A 287 -23.52 -15.55 26.83
C ALA A 287 -24.81 -14.73 26.71
N THR A 288 -24.98 -13.96 25.63
CA THR A 288 -26.13 -13.06 25.47
C THR A 288 -27.10 -13.49 24.36
N GLY A 289 -26.64 -14.33 23.43
CA GLY A 289 -27.38 -14.75 22.24
C GLY A 289 -27.38 -13.73 21.10
N LEU A 290 -26.67 -12.60 21.24
CA LEU A 290 -26.52 -11.62 20.16
C LEU A 290 -25.73 -12.21 18.99
N LEU A 291 -26.17 -11.90 17.77
CA LEU A 291 -25.54 -12.30 16.51
C LEU A 291 -24.89 -11.09 15.85
N TYR A 292 -23.56 -11.02 15.89
CA TYR A 292 -22.78 -9.98 15.22
C TYR A 292 -22.43 -10.44 13.82
N CYS A 293 -22.51 -9.57 12.83
CA CYS A 293 -22.03 -9.84 11.47
C CYS A 293 -21.22 -8.65 10.99
N ALA A 294 -20.08 -8.92 10.37
CA ALA A 294 -19.37 -7.96 9.55
C ALA A 294 -19.91 -8.04 8.12
N ASP A 295 -20.24 -6.90 7.54
CA ASP A 295 -20.70 -6.79 6.16
C ASP A 295 -19.79 -5.82 5.41
N VAL A 296 -19.11 -6.31 4.37
CA VAL A 296 -18.09 -5.54 3.65
C VAL A 296 -18.74 -4.55 2.70
N GLY A 297 -18.32 -3.28 2.83
CA GLY A 297 -18.77 -2.14 2.02
C GLY A 297 -18.33 -2.19 0.57
N GLN A 298 -18.89 -1.31 -0.27
CA GLN A 298 -18.45 -1.17 -1.66
C GLN A 298 -17.29 -0.18 -1.78
N ASP A 299 -17.54 1.08 -1.42
CA ASP A 299 -16.69 2.22 -1.77
C ASP A 299 -16.35 3.07 -0.56
N ALA A 300 -17.25 3.19 0.41
CA ALA A 300 -17.18 4.25 1.40
C ALA A 300 -17.31 3.79 2.85
N ARG A 301 -18.07 2.72 3.13
CA ARG A 301 -18.37 2.33 4.52
C ARG A 301 -18.26 0.83 4.74
N GLU A 302 -17.47 0.47 5.73
CA GLU A 302 -17.51 -0.85 6.35
C GLU A 302 -18.52 -0.87 7.50
N GLU A 303 -19.17 -2.00 7.75
CA GLU A 303 -20.14 -2.10 8.84
C GLU A 303 -20.11 -3.38 9.68
N ILE A 304 -20.44 -3.20 10.97
CA ILE A 304 -20.81 -4.25 11.90
C ILE A 304 -22.30 -4.11 12.19
N VAL A 305 -23.06 -5.17 11.94
CA VAL A 305 -24.51 -5.22 12.17
C VAL A 305 -24.85 -6.22 13.28
N LEU A 306 -25.88 -5.92 14.06
CA LEU A 306 -26.53 -6.89 14.94
C LEU A 306 -27.67 -7.55 14.17
N ILE A 307 -27.49 -8.82 13.82
CA ILE A 307 -28.47 -9.58 13.06
C ILE A 307 -29.67 -9.94 13.94
N VAL A 308 -30.87 -9.56 13.48
CA VAL A 308 -32.14 -9.90 14.12
C VAL A 308 -33.06 -10.63 13.14
N LYS A 309 -34.06 -11.34 13.70
CA LYS A 309 -35.07 -12.06 12.93
C LYS A 309 -35.80 -11.15 11.95
N GLY A 310 -35.70 -11.44 10.66
CA GLY A 310 -36.36 -10.70 9.58
C GLY A 310 -35.74 -9.34 9.29
N GLY A 311 -34.54 -9.06 9.84
CA GLY A 311 -33.83 -7.81 9.62
C GLY A 311 -33.51 -7.60 8.14
N ASN A 312 -33.65 -6.34 7.69
CA ASN A 312 -33.22 -5.89 6.38
C ASN A 312 -32.16 -4.78 6.56
N TYR A 313 -30.94 -5.02 6.11
CA TYR A 313 -29.77 -4.15 6.36
C TYR A 313 -29.51 -3.12 5.26
N GLY A 314 -30.34 -3.09 4.22
CA GLY A 314 -30.45 -1.94 3.34
C GLY A 314 -29.68 -2.02 2.04
N TRP A 315 -28.66 -2.87 1.92
CA TRP A 315 -27.94 -3.03 0.66
C TRP A 315 -28.92 -3.48 -0.45
N ASN A 316 -28.99 -2.85 -1.61
CA ASN A 316 -28.08 -1.85 -2.20
C ASN A 316 -28.61 -0.40 -2.20
N TYR A 317 -29.62 -0.11 -1.38
CA TYR A 317 -30.14 1.25 -1.20
C TYR A 317 -29.40 2.04 -0.11
N ARG A 318 -28.69 1.32 0.76
CA ARG A 318 -27.81 1.85 1.79
C ARG A 318 -26.45 1.17 1.69
N GLU A 319 -25.41 1.92 1.97
CA GLU A 319 -24.10 1.38 2.33
C GLU A 319 -23.85 1.88 3.76
N ALA A 320 -24.08 1.01 4.73
CA ALA A 320 -24.17 1.40 6.14
C ALA A 320 -25.13 2.58 6.39
N THR A 321 -24.65 3.69 6.94
CA THR A 321 -25.47 4.87 7.26
C THR A 321 -25.69 5.83 6.09
N ILE A 322 -25.00 5.64 4.95
CA ILE A 322 -25.09 6.52 3.79
C ILE A 322 -26.00 5.95 2.68
N ALA A 323 -26.25 6.74 1.65
CA ALA A 323 -26.98 6.26 0.46
C ALA A 323 -26.12 5.23 -0.28
N GLY A 324 -26.75 4.12 -0.67
CA GLY A 324 -26.13 3.12 -1.55
C GLY A 324 -26.26 3.49 -3.03
N PRO A 325 -25.76 2.65 -3.93
CA PRO A 325 -25.69 2.95 -5.36
C PRO A 325 -27.05 2.93 -6.08
N ARG A 326 -28.12 2.44 -5.44
CA ARG A 326 -29.47 2.44 -6.03
C ARG A 326 -30.46 3.29 -5.25
N THR A 327 -31.48 3.76 -5.97
CA THR A 327 -32.58 4.52 -5.38
C THR A 327 -33.59 3.58 -4.71
N PRO A 328 -33.87 3.75 -3.41
CA PRO A 328 -34.89 2.95 -2.73
C PRO A 328 -36.31 3.26 -3.26
N PRO A 329 -37.23 2.28 -3.25
CA PRO A 329 -38.64 2.55 -3.47
C PRO A 329 -39.21 3.41 -2.34
N ALA A 330 -40.31 4.13 -2.63
CA ALA A 330 -40.99 4.94 -1.63
C ALA A 330 -41.42 4.11 -0.42
N GLY A 331 -41.13 4.60 0.79
CA GLY A 331 -41.46 3.91 2.04
C GLY A 331 -40.51 2.77 2.43
N PHE A 332 -39.39 2.59 1.72
CA PHE A 332 -38.35 1.66 2.12
C PHE A 332 -37.76 2.02 3.49
N THR A 333 -37.54 1.01 4.32
CA THR A 333 -36.83 1.12 5.60
C THR A 333 -35.82 0.00 5.73
N SER A 334 -34.70 0.30 6.38
CA SER A 334 -33.67 -0.66 6.76
C SER A 334 -33.30 -0.47 8.24
N LEU A 335 -32.69 -1.49 8.83
CA LEU A 335 -32.08 -1.40 10.15
C LEU A 335 -30.70 -0.73 10.01
N PRO A 336 -30.32 0.15 10.95
CA PRO A 336 -28.98 0.73 10.96
C PRO A 336 -27.94 -0.29 11.42
N PRO A 337 -26.66 -0.09 11.05
CA PRO A 337 -25.56 -0.83 11.65
C PRO A 337 -25.40 -0.52 13.13
N LEU A 338 -24.74 -1.42 13.85
CA LEU A 338 -24.26 -1.14 15.21
C LEU A 338 -23.07 -0.17 15.18
N LEU A 339 -22.18 -0.38 14.22
CA LEU A 339 -21.02 0.47 13.97
C LEU A 339 -20.79 0.51 12.46
N ASP A 340 -20.53 1.69 11.93
CA ASP A 340 -19.95 1.85 10.61
C ASP A 340 -18.70 2.73 10.67
N TYR A 341 -17.81 2.56 9.69
CA TYR A 341 -16.60 3.34 9.61
C TYR A 341 -16.17 3.59 8.17
N GLU A 342 -15.45 4.69 8.00
CA GLU A 342 -14.96 5.18 6.72
C GLU A 342 -13.92 4.22 6.12
N HIS A 343 -13.93 4.10 4.80
CA HIS A 343 -12.77 3.53 4.11
C HIS A 343 -11.52 4.39 4.32
N ILE A 344 -10.33 3.79 4.30
CA ILE A 344 -9.05 4.55 4.35
C ILE A 344 -9.02 5.63 3.29
N VAL A 345 -9.65 5.32 2.16
CA VAL A 345 -9.84 6.25 1.07
C VAL A 345 -10.65 7.46 1.61
N THR A 346 -11.88 7.32 2.12
CA THR A 346 -12.83 8.41 2.55
C THR A 346 -12.35 9.55 3.45
N GLY A 347 -11.08 9.60 3.86
CA GLY A 347 -10.52 10.58 4.80
C GLY A 347 -10.62 10.06 6.22
N GLY A 348 -10.61 10.96 7.22
CA GLY A 348 -10.92 10.59 8.61
C GLY A 348 -9.76 10.00 9.44
N ASN A 349 -10.10 9.53 10.64
CA ASN A 349 -9.11 9.08 11.63
C ASN A 349 -8.61 7.67 11.31
N ASN A 350 -7.33 7.54 10.98
CA ASN A 350 -6.65 6.27 10.64
C ASN A 350 -6.84 5.14 11.66
N ARG A 351 -7.12 5.47 12.91
CA ARG A 351 -7.36 4.48 13.96
C ARG A 351 -8.71 3.78 13.82
N PHE A 352 -9.63 4.35 13.07
CA PHE A 352 -11.05 4.03 13.10
C PHE A 352 -11.62 4.05 11.67
N ARG A 353 -10.82 3.52 10.74
CA ARG A 353 -11.12 3.37 9.32
C ARG A 353 -10.51 2.07 8.77
N GLY A 354 -10.96 1.59 7.63
CA GLY A 354 -10.51 0.33 7.01
C GLY A 354 -11.30 0.00 5.73
N ASN A 355 -10.87 -0.96 4.91
CA ASN A 355 -11.44 -1.17 3.57
C ASN A 355 -12.02 -2.58 3.34
N CYS A 356 -12.02 -3.42 4.38
CA CYS A 356 -12.53 -4.77 4.31
C CYS A 356 -12.73 -5.30 5.73
N VAL A 357 -13.93 -5.09 6.29
CA VAL A 357 -14.25 -5.60 7.62
C VAL A 357 -14.41 -7.11 7.61
N ILE A 358 -13.64 -7.79 8.45
CA ILE A 358 -13.63 -9.26 8.46
C ILE A 358 -14.62 -9.82 9.46
N GLY A 359 -14.95 -9.05 10.50
CA GLY A 359 -15.74 -9.53 11.63
C GLY A 359 -14.84 -9.98 12.76
N GLY A 360 -15.36 -10.83 13.64
CA GLY A 360 -14.73 -11.05 14.92
C GLY A 360 -15.45 -12.02 15.84
N VAL A 361 -15.03 -12.02 17.11
CA VAL A 361 -15.61 -12.82 18.18
C VAL A 361 -15.81 -11.98 19.44
N VAL A 362 -16.85 -12.26 20.22
CA VAL A 362 -16.96 -11.71 21.57
C VAL A 362 -15.96 -12.40 22.49
N TYR A 363 -15.04 -11.63 23.07
CA TYR A 363 -13.98 -12.17 23.90
C TYR A 363 -14.55 -12.69 25.23
N ARG A 364 -14.44 -14.00 25.43
CA ARG A 364 -14.87 -14.72 26.64
C ARG A 364 -13.70 -15.43 27.34
N GLY A 365 -12.47 -15.05 27.00
CA GLY A 365 -11.25 -15.62 27.56
C GLY A 365 -10.87 -15.04 28.92
N ALA A 366 -9.96 -15.72 29.62
CA ALA A 366 -9.54 -15.34 30.96
C ALA A 366 -8.23 -14.52 31.00
N ARG A 367 -7.40 -14.55 29.94
CA ARG A 367 -6.05 -13.97 29.98
C ARG A 367 -6.03 -12.45 29.77
N LEU A 368 -6.98 -11.92 29.01
CA LEU A 368 -7.16 -10.50 28.75
C LEU A 368 -8.47 -10.03 29.38
N SER A 369 -8.57 -10.09 30.71
CA SER A 369 -9.82 -9.81 31.45
C SER A 369 -10.43 -8.44 31.12
N GLN A 370 -9.62 -7.46 30.74
CA GLN A 370 -10.06 -6.13 30.33
C GLN A 370 -10.88 -6.14 29.01
N LEU A 371 -10.74 -7.18 28.18
CA LEU A 371 -11.54 -7.39 26.98
C LEU A 371 -12.78 -8.25 27.21
N PHE A 372 -12.99 -8.80 28.41
CA PHE A 372 -14.12 -9.70 28.66
C PHE A 372 -15.46 -9.02 28.32
N GLY A 373 -16.20 -9.65 27.40
CA GLY A 373 -17.47 -9.16 26.88
C GLY A 373 -17.39 -8.14 25.74
N ALA A 374 -16.20 -7.70 25.33
CA ALA A 374 -16.03 -6.86 24.15
C ALA A 374 -16.07 -7.72 22.87
N TYR A 375 -16.66 -7.18 21.80
CA TYR A 375 -16.57 -7.75 20.46
C TYR A 375 -15.21 -7.36 19.86
N VAL A 376 -14.34 -8.34 19.65
CA VAL A 376 -13.00 -8.14 19.08
C VAL A 376 -13.05 -8.49 17.60
N PHE A 377 -12.76 -7.52 16.74
CA PHE A 377 -12.89 -7.62 15.30
C PHE A 377 -11.73 -6.93 14.59
N ALA A 378 -11.57 -7.19 13.29
CA ALA A 378 -10.49 -6.61 12.50
C ALA A 378 -10.93 -6.23 11.09
N ASP A 379 -10.10 -5.42 10.47
CA ASP A 379 -10.16 -5.05 9.06
C ASP A 379 -8.91 -5.58 8.33
N TYR A 380 -9.13 -6.30 7.23
CA TYR A 380 -8.08 -7.02 6.51
C TYR A 380 -7.02 -6.07 5.91
N ALA A 381 -7.48 -4.97 5.32
CA ALA A 381 -6.64 -4.08 4.52
C ALA A 381 -5.84 -3.09 5.37
N SER A 382 -6.51 -2.42 6.32
CA SER A 382 -5.85 -1.51 7.27
C SER A 382 -5.02 -2.25 8.32
N GLY A 383 -5.38 -3.51 8.58
CA GLY A 383 -4.84 -4.32 9.66
C GLY A 383 -5.28 -3.86 11.05
N ASN A 384 -6.23 -2.93 11.15
CA ASN A 384 -6.69 -2.49 12.46
C ASN A 384 -7.43 -3.64 13.18
N ILE A 385 -7.05 -3.87 14.43
CA ILE A 385 -7.74 -4.79 15.33
C ILE A 385 -8.37 -3.97 16.46
N TRP A 386 -9.67 -4.12 16.67
CA TRP A 386 -10.45 -3.33 17.61
C TRP A 386 -11.18 -4.17 18.66
N ALA A 387 -11.55 -3.52 19.75
CA ALA A 387 -12.57 -3.97 20.68
C ALA A 387 -13.75 -2.98 20.68
N LEU A 388 -14.96 -3.52 20.58
CA LEU A 388 -16.23 -2.78 20.63
C LEU A 388 -17.04 -3.20 21.86
N ARG A 389 -17.64 -2.23 22.54
CA ARG A 389 -18.70 -2.44 23.55
C ARG A 389 -19.88 -1.55 23.23
N HIS A 390 -21.09 -2.04 23.50
CA HIS A 390 -22.33 -1.33 23.27
C HIS A 390 -23.36 -1.59 24.37
N GLU A 391 -24.33 -0.68 24.46
CA GLU A 391 -25.54 -0.82 25.25
C GLU A 391 -26.75 -0.64 24.32
N GLY A 392 -27.41 -1.74 23.99
CA GLY A 392 -28.48 -1.74 22.99
C GLY A 392 -27.92 -1.50 21.59
N ALA A 393 -28.32 -0.41 20.94
CA ALA A 393 -27.80 0.01 19.64
C ALA A 393 -26.68 1.07 19.75
N THR A 394 -26.32 1.49 20.97
CA THR A 394 -25.36 2.58 21.18
C THR A 394 -23.99 2.02 21.49
N VAL A 395 -22.99 2.37 20.67
CA VAL A 395 -21.58 2.08 20.96
C VAL A 395 -21.11 2.94 22.14
N VAL A 396 -20.63 2.30 23.20
CA VAL A 396 -20.10 2.97 24.42
C VAL A 396 -18.58 2.92 24.50
N SER A 397 -17.93 2.05 23.73
CA SER A 397 -16.48 2.00 23.63
C SER A 397 -16.06 1.39 22.30
N TRP A 398 -15.16 2.06 21.59
CA TRP A 398 -14.48 1.57 20.40
C TRP A 398 -12.99 1.83 20.56
N LEU A 399 -12.24 0.77 20.85
CA LEU A 399 -10.83 0.85 21.21
C LEU A 399 -9.99 0.13 20.15
N ARG A 400 -9.01 0.82 19.58
CA ARG A 400 -7.97 0.17 18.77
C ARG A 400 -7.02 -0.59 19.69
N LEU A 401 -6.85 -1.88 19.43
CA LEU A 401 -5.99 -2.77 20.20
C LEU A 401 -4.60 -2.83 19.54
N ALA A 402 -4.53 -3.32 18.31
CA ALA A 402 -3.27 -3.60 17.62
C ALA A 402 -3.40 -3.34 16.10
N SER A 403 -2.31 -3.57 15.37
CA SER A 403 -2.25 -3.48 13.91
C SER A 403 -1.58 -4.74 13.35
N ASP A 404 -2.26 -5.45 12.47
CA ASP A 404 -1.76 -6.61 11.73
C ASP A 404 -2.59 -6.80 10.45
N THR A 405 -1.98 -6.60 9.28
CA THR A 405 -2.69 -6.69 7.98
C THR A 405 -2.83 -8.13 7.51
N GLY A 406 -3.91 -8.48 6.83
CA GLY A 406 -4.10 -9.83 6.31
C GLY A 406 -4.91 -10.76 7.21
N ILE A 407 -5.40 -10.27 8.36
CA ILE A 407 -6.35 -11.04 9.17
C ILE A 407 -7.58 -11.33 8.31
N SER A 408 -7.91 -12.60 8.10
CA SER A 408 -8.97 -13.08 7.19
C SER A 408 -10.08 -13.84 7.93
N GLY A 409 -9.85 -14.20 9.19
CA GLY A 409 -10.78 -14.98 9.97
C GLY A 409 -10.43 -15.06 11.45
N PHE A 410 -11.35 -15.60 12.22
CA PHE A 410 -11.29 -15.65 13.67
C PHE A 410 -11.61 -17.04 14.21
N GLY A 411 -11.15 -17.29 15.42
CA GLY A 411 -11.61 -18.40 16.26
C GLY A 411 -11.27 -18.15 17.72
N THR A 412 -11.45 -19.18 18.53
CA THR A 412 -11.10 -19.13 19.96
C THR A 412 -10.24 -20.32 20.34
N ASP A 413 -9.26 -20.08 21.21
CA ASP A 413 -8.45 -21.14 21.82
C ASP A 413 -9.34 -21.88 22.84
N PRO A 414 -9.67 -23.16 22.62
CA PRO A 414 -10.64 -23.87 23.43
C PRO A 414 -10.17 -24.15 24.86
N ARG A 415 -8.88 -23.96 25.16
CA ARG A 415 -8.33 -24.16 26.51
C ARG A 415 -8.67 -23.02 27.46
N ASN A 416 -8.78 -21.80 26.93
CA ASN A 416 -8.81 -20.59 27.76
C ASN A 416 -9.74 -19.48 27.23
N GLY A 417 -10.35 -19.65 26.07
CA GLY A 417 -11.26 -18.69 25.43
C GLY A 417 -10.56 -17.49 24.80
N ASP A 418 -9.23 -17.51 24.65
CA ASP A 418 -8.50 -16.43 23.97
C ASP A 418 -8.89 -16.34 22.49
N VAL A 419 -8.90 -15.11 21.96
CA VAL A 419 -9.12 -14.88 20.53
C VAL A 419 -7.92 -15.36 19.71
N LEU A 420 -8.21 -16.05 18.61
CA LEU A 420 -7.27 -16.44 17.58
C LEU A 420 -7.62 -15.73 16.27
N PHE A 421 -6.59 -15.39 15.51
CA PHE A 421 -6.71 -14.74 14.20
C PHE A 421 -6.08 -15.64 13.13
N ALA A 422 -6.78 -15.85 12.01
CA ALA A 422 -6.19 -16.42 10.81
C ALA A 422 -5.59 -15.27 10.01
N ASP A 423 -4.30 -15.36 9.70
CA ASP A 423 -3.60 -14.37 8.88
C ASP A 423 -3.25 -14.99 7.54
N LEU A 424 -3.92 -14.50 6.50
CA LEU A 424 -3.79 -14.96 5.12
C LEU A 424 -2.46 -14.52 4.50
N ASN A 425 -1.93 -13.35 4.86
CA ASN A 425 -0.70 -12.83 4.27
C ASN A 425 0.56 -13.47 4.87
N ASP A 426 0.54 -13.72 6.18
CA ASP A 426 1.67 -14.28 6.92
C ASP A 426 1.65 -15.81 7.01
N ASP A 427 0.58 -16.47 6.52
CA ASP A 427 0.39 -17.92 6.58
C ASP A 427 0.44 -18.47 8.02
N THR A 428 -0.20 -17.75 8.95
CA THR A 428 -0.15 -18.12 10.39
C THR A 428 -1.47 -18.00 11.12
N ILE A 429 -1.57 -18.71 12.25
CA ILE A 429 -2.55 -18.41 13.28
C ILE A 429 -1.89 -17.58 14.38
N LYS A 430 -2.48 -16.42 14.66
CA LYS A 430 -2.00 -15.45 15.64
C LYS A 430 -2.96 -15.36 16.83
N ARG A 431 -2.50 -14.73 17.92
CA ARG A 431 -3.30 -14.39 19.10
C ARG A 431 -2.97 -12.99 19.59
N LEU A 432 -3.90 -12.38 20.29
CA LEU A 432 -3.67 -11.08 20.94
C LEU A 432 -2.97 -11.29 22.28
N VAL A 433 -2.01 -10.44 22.61
CA VAL A 433 -1.33 -10.41 23.90
C VAL A 433 -1.27 -8.98 24.41
N TYR A 434 -1.13 -8.81 25.73
CA TYR A 434 -1.12 -7.51 26.37
C TYR A 434 -0.01 -7.43 27.41
N ASP A 435 0.87 -6.44 27.27
CA ASP A 435 1.90 -6.14 28.27
C ASP A 435 1.51 -4.86 29.04
N ALA A 436 1.13 -5.03 30.31
CA ALA A 436 0.74 -3.93 31.19
C ALA A 436 1.93 -3.08 31.67
N THR A 437 3.17 -3.53 31.42
CA THR A 437 4.39 -2.82 31.79
C THR A 437 5.28 -2.76 30.56
N PRO A 438 5.79 -1.57 30.18
CA PRO A 438 6.69 -1.46 29.04
C PRO A 438 7.91 -2.39 29.22
N ILE A 439 8.11 -3.29 28.28
CA ILE A 439 9.28 -4.17 28.22
C ILE A 439 10.31 -3.50 27.30
N GLY A 440 11.56 -3.41 27.78
CA GLY A 440 12.65 -2.77 27.05
C GLY A 440 12.95 -1.35 27.53
N THR A 441 13.75 -0.62 26.76
CA THR A 441 14.18 0.73 27.10
C THR A 441 13.12 1.75 26.69
N ALA A 442 12.68 2.60 27.64
CA ALA A 442 11.72 3.66 27.36
C ALA A 442 12.25 4.66 26.31
N LEU A 443 11.33 5.21 25.51
CA LEU A 443 11.65 6.31 24.60
C LEU A 443 11.90 7.59 25.40
N PRO A 444 12.79 8.49 24.94
CA PRO A 444 12.97 9.79 25.57
C PRO A 444 11.65 10.57 25.64
N PRO A 445 11.25 11.10 26.81
CA PRO A 445 9.93 11.73 26.95
C PRO A 445 9.85 13.10 26.26
N THR A 446 10.97 13.77 26.04
CA THR A 446 11.03 15.05 25.32
C THR A 446 12.09 15.04 24.21
N LEU A 447 11.98 16.00 23.29
CA LEU A 447 12.95 16.19 22.22
C LEU A 447 14.35 16.56 22.77
N ALA A 448 14.43 17.34 23.84
CA ALA A 448 15.68 17.60 24.54
C ALA A 448 16.36 16.31 25.03
N ASP A 449 15.57 15.36 25.55
CA ASP A 449 16.09 14.09 26.09
C ASP A 449 16.61 13.15 25.00
N THR A 450 16.21 13.34 23.73
CA THR A 450 16.73 12.54 22.61
C THR A 450 18.22 12.75 22.38
N GLY A 451 18.76 13.91 22.78
CA GLY A 451 20.15 14.29 22.51
C GLY A 451 20.44 14.60 21.03
N ALA A 452 19.41 14.92 20.23
CA ALA A 452 19.57 15.26 18.82
C ALA A 452 20.10 16.68 18.58
N PHE A 453 19.74 17.64 19.42
CA PHE A 453 20.06 19.05 19.22
C PHE A 453 20.89 19.61 20.39
N ALA A 454 21.91 20.38 20.06
CA ALA A 454 22.68 21.16 21.03
C ALA A 454 21.92 22.41 21.48
N ASP A 455 21.08 22.95 20.60
CA ASP A 455 20.20 24.08 20.87
C ASP A 455 18.86 23.90 20.14
N LEU A 456 17.77 23.80 20.91
CA LEU A 456 16.42 23.64 20.37
C LEU A 456 15.85 24.94 19.79
N LYS A 457 16.35 26.11 20.21
CA LYS A 457 15.88 27.38 19.67
C LYS A 457 16.30 27.55 18.22
N THR A 458 17.53 27.17 17.90
CA THR A 458 18.07 27.24 16.53
C THR A 458 17.97 25.90 15.78
N LEU A 459 17.58 24.83 16.46
CA LEU A 459 17.65 23.44 15.96
C LEU A 459 19.07 23.09 15.51
N THR A 460 20.08 23.61 16.21
CA THR A 460 21.48 23.27 15.94
C THR A 460 21.70 21.80 16.31
N PRO A 461 22.03 20.91 15.36
CA PRO A 461 22.21 19.49 15.62
C PRO A 461 23.49 19.22 16.45
N GLN A 462 23.50 18.13 17.21
CA GLN A 462 24.73 17.64 17.83
C GLN A 462 25.73 17.10 16.79
N PRO A 463 27.04 17.04 17.10
CA PRO A 463 28.03 16.44 16.20
C PRO A 463 27.65 15.01 15.76
N GLY A 464 27.87 14.70 14.48
CA GLY A 464 27.49 13.42 13.88
C GLY A 464 26.04 13.33 13.40
N ILE A 465 25.26 14.42 13.52
CA ILE A 465 23.94 14.58 12.90
C ILE A 465 24.08 15.60 11.76
N VAL A 466 23.89 15.13 10.53
CA VAL A 466 24.23 15.86 9.32
C VAL A 466 22.96 16.35 8.62
N PRO A 467 22.82 17.65 8.31
CA PRO A 467 21.69 18.17 7.57
C PRO A 467 21.73 17.71 6.11
N TYR A 468 20.55 17.59 5.50
CA TYR A 468 20.43 17.32 4.08
C TYR A 468 19.13 17.91 3.50
N GLU A 469 19.12 18.11 2.19
CA GLU A 469 17.97 18.57 1.43
C GLU A 469 17.58 17.59 0.33
N LEU A 470 16.30 17.62 0.00
CA LEU A 470 15.69 16.84 -1.07
C LEU A 470 15.45 17.74 -2.29
N ASN A 471 15.54 17.19 -3.50
CA ASN A 471 15.09 17.86 -4.71
C ASN A 471 13.56 18.09 -4.69
N VAL A 472 12.79 17.05 -4.38
CA VAL A 472 11.32 17.10 -4.36
C VAL A 472 10.82 16.56 -3.01
N PRO A 473 10.41 17.41 -2.06
CA PRO A 473 9.92 16.94 -0.77
C PRO A 473 8.54 16.28 -0.90
N PHE A 474 8.32 15.19 -0.17
CA PHE A 474 6.99 14.60 0.03
C PHE A 474 5.97 15.65 0.50
N TRP A 475 4.76 15.65 -0.08
CA TRP A 475 3.67 16.55 0.29
C TRP A 475 3.21 16.32 1.74
N SER A 476 2.98 17.39 2.49
CA SER A 476 2.50 17.30 3.89
C SER A 476 1.79 18.60 4.24
N ASP A 477 0.71 18.89 3.53
CA ASP A 477 -0.17 20.03 3.78
C ASP A 477 0.51 21.40 3.85
N GLY A 478 1.44 21.64 2.92
CA GLY A 478 2.21 22.89 2.85
C GLY A 478 3.28 23.05 3.94
N ALA A 479 3.51 22.06 4.80
CA ALA A 479 4.50 22.17 5.86
C ALA A 479 5.94 22.28 5.31
N HIS A 480 6.66 23.27 5.83
CA HIS A 480 8.09 23.43 5.64
C HIS A 480 8.84 22.34 6.42
N LYS A 481 9.90 21.79 5.83
CA LYS A 481 10.60 20.62 6.37
C LYS A 481 12.11 20.79 6.37
N THR A 482 12.70 20.68 7.55
CA THR A 482 14.16 20.58 7.73
C THR A 482 14.52 19.14 8.10
N ARG A 483 15.66 18.64 7.62
CA ARG A 483 16.02 17.22 7.74
C ARG A 483 17.48 17.04 8.16
N TRP A 484 17.69 15.98 8.93
CA TRP A 484 19.01 15.50 9.30
C TRP A 484 19.04 13.98 9.28
N PHE A 485 20.24 13.42 9.18
CA PHE A 485 20.45 11.99 9.39
C PHE A 485 21.68 11.75 10.26
N SER A 486 21.79 10.55 10.82
CA SER A 486 22.96 10.11 11.56
C SER A 486 23.22 8.63 11.30
N VAL A 487 24.49 8.30 11.06
CA VAL A 487 24.97 6.91 11.04
C VAL A 487 26.03 6.80 12.15
N PRO A 488 25.68 6.24 13.31
CA PRO A 488 26.34 6.55 14.58
C PRO A 488 27.80 6.08 14.66
N ASP A 489 28.12 4.91 14.10
CA ASP A 489 29.49 4.40 14.03
C ASP A 489 30.13 4.73 12.68
N VAL A 490 31.27 5.44 12.71
CA VAL A 490 32.05 5.85 11.53
C VAL A 490 32.52 4.68 10.66
N LYS A 491 32.59 3.47 11.20
CA LYS A 491 32.93 2.24 10.46
C LYS A 491 31.77 1.70 9.63
N GLN A 492 30.53 2.00 10.00
CA GLN A 492 29.36 1.55 9.26
C GLN A 492 29.23 2.37 7.98
N LYS A 493 28.85 1.72 6.87
CA LYS A 493 28.74 2.36 5.56
C LYS A 493 27.34 2.17 4.98
N ILE A 494 26.86 3.17 4.25
CA ILE A 494 25.63 3.12 3.45
C ILE A 494 25.94 2.38 2.15
N GLY A 495 25.06 1.47 1.75
CA GLY A 495 25.11 0.85 0.42
C GLY A 495 24.56 1.84 -0.60
N PHE A 496 25.46 2.43 -1.39
CA PHE A 496 25.09 3.37 -2.43
C PHE A 496 24.50 2.62 -3.64
N SER A 497 23.48 3.19 -4.26
CA SER A 497 22.97 2.76 -5.56
C SER A 497 22.62 3.98 -6.41
N PRO A 498 23.02 4.04 -7.69
CA PRO A 498 22.69 5.18 -8.55
C PRO A 498 21.19 5.24 -8.88
N ASN A 499 20.51 4.09 -8.99
CA ASN A 499 19.17 3.97 -9.56
C ASN A 499 18.14 3.29 -8.63
N ALA A 500 18.57 2.75 -7.50
CA ALA A 500 17.71 2.07 -6.54
C ALA A 500 17.80 2.69 -5.14
N ASN A 501 16.95 2.21 -4.23
CA ASN A 501 17.04 2.57 -2.83
C ASN A 501 18.41 2.18 -2.25
N TRP A 502 18.94 3.04 -1.38
CA TRP A 502 20.17 2.75 -0.64
C TRP A 502 19.90 1.74 0.47
N SER A 503 20.94 1.01 0.88
CA SER A 503 20.86 0.13 2.07
C SER A 503 21.50 0.80 3.28
N PHE A 504 20.84 0.69 4.43
CA PHE A 504 21.25 1.40 5.65
C PHE A 504 21.65 0.44 6.77
N PRO A 505 22.77 0.70 7.47
CA PRO A 505 23.17 -0.07 8.63
C PRO A 505 22.24 0.16 9.82
N THR A 506 22.08 -0.85 10.67
CA THR A 506 21.36 -0.75 11.95
C THR A 506 21.95 0.36 12.82
N GLY A 507 21.07 1.17 13.42
CA GLY A 507 21.42 2.38 14.17
C GLY A 507 21.32 3.66 13.36
N THR A 508 21.12 3.59 12.03
CA THR A 508 20.86 4.80 11.22
C THR A 508 19.59 5.49 11.69
N VAL A 509 19.65 6.82 11.84
CA VAL A 509 18.54 7.67 12.26
C VAL A 509 18.28 8.75 11.22
N TRP A 510 17.02 8.97 10.86
CA TRP A 510 16.57 10.15 10.14
C TRP A 510 15.71 11.02 11.05
N ILE A 511 15.92 12.33 10.96
CA ILE A 511 15.23 13.33 11.76
C ILE A 511 14.58 14.30 10.78
N LYS A 512 13.27 14.53 10.93
CA LYS A 512 12.51 15.49 10.12
C LYS A 512 11.77 16.43 11.05
N HIS A 513 11.92 17.72 10.84
CA HIS A 513 11.21 18.76 11.56
C HIS A 513 10.20 19.44 10.65
N PHE A 514 9.00 19.71 11.16
CA PHE A 514 7.88 20.27 10.41
C PHE A 514 7.41 21.58 11.02
N GLU A 515 7.25 22.58 10.16
CA GLU A 515 6.73 23.91 10.49
C GLU A 515 5.59 24.25 9.54
N LEU A 516 4.52 24.84 10.06
CA LEU A 516 3.35 25.26 9.28
C LEU A 516 3.21 26.78 9.33
N GLU A 517 2.99 27.42 8.18
CA GLU A 517 2.63 28.83 8.11
C GLU A 517 1.18 29.01 8.57
N LEU A 518 0.96 29.78 9.64
CA LEU A 518 -0.38 30.10 10.14
C LEU A 518 -1.06 31.20 9.33
N ALA A 519 -0.32 31.89 8.46
CA ALA A 519 -0.85 32.77 7.43
C ALA A 519 -0.19 32.42 6.09
N THR A 520 -1.01 32.07 5.08
CA THR A 520 -0.54 31.56 3.78
C THR A 520 0.44 32.55 3.13
N GLY A 521 1.65 32.09 2.82
CA GLY A 521 2.66 32.90 2.14
C GLY A 521 3.39 33.88 3.05
N VAL A 522 3.24 33.76 4.38
CA VAL A 522 3.91 34.63 5.37
C VAL A 522 4.88 33.79 6.21
N PRO A 523 6.16 33.68 5.83
CA PRO A 523 7.13 32.84 6.54
C PRO A 523 7.34 33.17 8.02
N ALA A 524 7.13 34.43 8.43
CA ALA A 524 7.23 34.83 9.83
C ALA A 524 6.09 34.27 10.72
N SER A 525 5.01 33.77 10.12
CA SER A 525 3.89 33.13 10.83
C SER A 525 4.12 31.65 11.15
N ARG A 526 5.30 31.11 10.78
CA ARG A 526 5.60 29.68 10.94
C ARG A 526 5.54 29.26 12.40
N ARG A 527 4.84 28.16 12.64
CA ARG A 527 4.78 27.46 13.92
C ARG A 527 5.40 26.08 13.78
N ARG A 528 6.27 25.72 14.72
CA ARG A 528 6.80 24.37 14.89
C ARG A 528 5.70 23.46 15.37
N LEU A 529 5.48 22.39 14.64
CA LEU A 529 4.47 21.39 14.96
C LEU A 529 5.15 20.14 15.51
N GLU A 530 6.11 19.63 14.74
CA GLU A 530 6.54 18.24 14.90
C GLU A 530 8.04 18.07 14.68
N THR A 531 8.67 17.21 15.48
CA THR A 531 9.95 16.58 15.12
C THR A 531 9.79 15.07 15.14
N ARG A 532 10.03 14.42 14.00
CA ARG A 532 9.92 12.97 13.81
C ARG A 532 11.29 12.32 13.66
N PHE A 533 11.43 11.16 14.28
CA PHE A 533 12.57 10.27 14.14
C PHE A 533 12.13 8.99 13.43
N LEU A 534 13.00 8.49 12.56
CA LEU A 534 12.92 7.15 12.01
C LEU A 534 14.23 6.44 12.28
N LEU A 535 14.17 5.25 12.88
CA LEU A 535 15.36 4.51 13.30
C LEU A 535 15.41 3.14 12.63
N ARG A 536 16.55 2.83 11.99
CA ARG A 536 16.85 1.50 11.46
C ARG A 536 17.26 0.57 12.60
N ASN A 537 16.47 -0.46 12.87
CA ASN A 537 16.82 -1.53 13.81
C ASN A 537 17.34 -2.78 13.06
N ALA A 538 17.30 -3.97 13.64
CA ALA A 538 17.66 -5.20 12.92
C ALA A 538 16.56 -5.65 11.94
N ASN A 539 15.29 -5.45 12.31
CA ASN A 539 14.10 -6.04 11.67
C ASN A 539 13.41 -5.10 10.65
N GLY A 540 13.86 -3.85 10.54
CA GLY A 540 13.26 -2.83 9.66
C GLY A 540 13.54 -1.45 10.23
N VAL A 541 12.51 -0.63 10.35
CA VAL A 541 12.57 0.67 11.04
C VAL A 541 11.46 0.80 12.07
N TYR A 542 11.58 1.77 12.97
CA TYR A 542 10.46 2.25 13.77
C TYR A 542 10.46 3.79 13.82
N GLY A 543 9.26 4.37 13.88
CA GLY A 543 9.05 5.82 13.91
C GLY A 543 8.71 6.33 15.31
N VAL A 544 9.11 7.57 15.61
CA VAL A 544 8.76 8.27 16.85
C VAL A 544 8.47 9.74 16.55
N THR A 545 7.38 10.25 17.08
CA THR A 545 6.90 11.61 16.83
C THR A 545 6.95 12.44 18.11
N TYR A 546 7.46 13.68 18.04
CA TYR A 546 7.44 14.65 19.13
C TYR A 546 6.63 15.88 18.72
N ARG A 547 5.61 16.24 19.51
CA ARG A 547 4.79 17.44 19.32
C ARG A 547 5.39 18.62 20.05
N TRP A 548 5.61 19.74 19.37
CA TRP A 548 6.11 20.98 19.97
C TRP A 548 5.07 21.64 20.87
N ASN A 549 5.54 22.24 21.98
CA ASN A 549 4.69 23.01 22.88
C ASN A 549 4.34 24.39 22.31
N ASP A 550 3.35 25.03 22.92
CA ASP A 550 2.85 26.33 22.48
C ASP A 550 3.89 27.44 22.67
N GLU A 551 4.80 27.28 23.64
CA GLU A 551 5.94 28.16 23.88
C GLU A 551 7.08 27.98 22.87
N GLN A 552 7.00 26.99 21.98
CA GLN A 552 7.98 26.71 20.92
C GLN A 552 9.41 26.45 21.45
N SER A 553 9.50 25.90 22.67
CA SER A 553 10.75 25.73 23.42
C SER A 553 11.23 24.28 23.50
N ASN A 554 10.31 23.31 23.50
CA ASN A 554 10.61 21.88 23.48
C ASN A 554 9.43 21.10 22.87
N ALA A 555 9.60 19.80 22.67
CA ALA A 555 8.56 18.92 22.17
C ALA A 555 8.43 17.66 23.05
N THR A 556 7.21 17.14 23.19
CA THR A 556 6.89 15.95 24.00
C THR A 556 6.56 14.77 23.12
N LEU A 557 6.92 13.57 23.57
CA LEU A 557 6.64 12.32 22.88
C LEU A 557 5.13 12.17 22.67
N VAL A 558 4.73 11.96 21.41
CA VAL A 558 3.34 11.62 21.06
C VAL A 558 3.04 10.17 21.49
N GLY A 559 1.82 9.95 21.96
CA GLY A 559 1.31 8.63 22.34
C GLY A 559 1.47 7.59 21.22
N GLU A 560 1.40 6.31 21.59
CA GLU A 560 1.53 5.22 20.62
C GLU A 560 0.48 5.29 19.52
N GLU A 561 -0.68 5.79 19.90
CA GLU A 561 -1.86 5.95 19.09
C GLU A 561 -1.71 7.10 18.06
N GLY A 562 -0.76 8.03 18.22
CA GLY A 562 -0.69 9.28 17.42
C GLY A 562 -1.50 10.43 18.05
N LEU A 563 -1.74 11.50 17.31
CA LEU A 563 -2.54 12.65 17.78
C LEU A 563 -3.04 13.48 16.59
N ASP A 564 -4.22 14.08 16.70
CA ASP A 564 -4.70 15.12 15.78
C ASP A 564 -4.76 16.46 16.50
N GLU A 565 -4.44 17.54 15.78
CA GLU A 565 -4.54 18.91 16.28
C GLU A 565 -5.01 19.86 15.20
N SER A 566 -5.97 20.73 15.54
CA SER A 566 -6.51 21.72 14.61
C SER A 566 -5.82 23.07 14.75
N PHE A 567 -5.43 23.65 13.62
CA PHE A 567 -4.85 24.99 13.51
C PHE A 567 -5.77 25.91 12.72
N SER A 568 -5.87 27.17 13.15
CA SER A 568 -6.53 28.23 12.39
C SER A 568 -5.51 28.87 11.46
N ILE A 569 -5.72 28.74 10.15
CA ILE A 569 -4.86 29.31 9.11
C ILE A 569 -5.56 30.51 8.50
N ASP A 570 -4.87 31.65 8.45
CA ASP A 570 -5.29 32.83 7.68
C ASP A 570 -4.88 32.64 6.22
N ASP A 571 -5.85 32.30 5.38
CA ASP A 571 -5.65 32.10 3.95
C ASP A 571 -6.06 33.36 3.20
N HIS A 572 -5.10 34.26 3.00
CA HIS A 572 -5.30 35.54 2.31
C HIS A 572 -6.47 36.38 2.86
N GLY A 573 -6.66 36.41 4.19
CA GLY A 573 -7.71 37.15 4.89
C GLY A 573 -8.93 36.29 5.25
N VAL A 574 -8.94 35.00 4.88
CA VAL A 574 -10.01 34.05 5.20
C VAL A 574 -9.50 33.00 6.17
N ALA A 575 -10.07 32.96 7.38
CA ALA A 575 -9.72 31.93 8.35
C ALA A 575 -10.28 30.56 7.92
N ARG A 576 -9.41 29.54 7.85
CA ARG A 576 -9.78 28.14 7.64
C ARG A 576 -9.18 27.26 8.73
N THR A 577 -9.85 26.18 9.07
CA THR A 577 -9.30 25.16 9.98
C THR A 577 -8.50 24.15 9.18
N GLN A 578 -7.28 23.84 9.62
CA GLN A 578 -6.44 22.78 9.07
C GLN A 578 -6.10 21.80 10.19
N VAL A 579 -6.33 20.51 9.96
CA VAL A 579 -5.97 19.47 10.93
C VAL A 579 -4.57 18.98 10.61
N TRP A 580 -3.68 18.99 11.60
CA TRP A 580 -2.39 18.34 11.53
C TRP A 580 -2.47 16.98 12.23
N HIS A 581 -2.12 15.94 11.50
CA HIS A 581 -2.05 14.59 12.02
C HIS A 581 -0.61 14.20 12.39
N TYR A 582 -0.38 13.95 13.68
CA TYR A 582 0.85 13.36 14.20
C TYR A 582 0.71 11.83 14.16
N PRO A 583 1.49 11.12 13.30
CA PRO A 583 1.29 9.70 13.12
C PRO A 583 1.70 8.89 14.35
N SER A 584 0.94 7.82 14.56
CA SER A 584 1.32 6.70 15.41
C SER A 584 2.61 6.03 14.92
N ARG A 585 3.16 5.19 15.79
CA ARG A 585 4.34 4.39 15.46
C ARG A 585 4.04 3.38 14.35
N ALA A 586 2.81 2.85 14.31
CA ALA A 586 2.35 1.91 13.30
C ALA A 586 2.17 2.56 11.93
N GLU A 587 1.58 3.76 11.87
CA GLU A 587 1.36 4.49 10.60
C GLU A 587 2.66 4.88 9.91
N CYS A 588 3.75 5.06 10.67
CA CYS A 588 5.07 5.21 10.07
C CYS A 588 5.42 4.01 9.20
N LEU A 589 5.03 2.79 9.59
CA LEU A 589 5.39 1.57 8.87
C LEU A 589 4.56 1.34 7.60
N THR A 590 3.43 2.03 7.43
CA THR A 590 2.61 1.97 6.21
C THR A 590 3.40 2.38 4.97
N CYS A 591 4.26 3.39 5.08
CA CYS A 591 5.08 3.86 3.96
C CYS A 591 6.56 3.44 4.06
N HIS A 592 7.07 3.20 5.27
CA HIS A 592 8.47 2.87 5.49
C HIS A 592 8.74 1.37 5.36
N THR A 593 8.39 0.80 4.20
CA THR A 593 8.50 -0.62 3.87
C THR A 593 9.86 -0.98 3.25
N THR A 594 10.16 -2.27 3.15
CA THR A 594 11.36 -2.77 2.46
C THR A 594 11.36 -2.36 0.98
N ALA A 595 10.23 -2.47 0.28
CA ALA A 595 10.10 -2.02 -1.12
C ALA A 595 10.33 -0.51 -1.25
N GLY A 596 9.76 0.28 -0.33
CA GLY A 596 9.99 1.73 -0.24
C GLY A 596 11.42 2.13 0.14
N GLY A 597 12.29 1.17 0.52
CA GLY A 597 13.69 1.42 0.85
C GLY A 597 13.94 1.87 2.29
N LEU A 598 12.92 1.85 3.15
CA LEU A 598 12.93 2.28 4.55
C LEU A 598 13.23 3.78 4.77
N GLY A 599 14.27 4.36 4.18
CA GLY A 599 14.66 5.77 4.31
C GLY A 599 14.04 6.65 3.22
N LEU A 600 12.73 6.92 3.30
CA LEU A 600 11.99 7.60 2.23
C LEU A 600 12.62 8.94 1.81
N GLY A 601 12.87 9.09 0.51
CA GLY A 601 13.51 10.24 -0.10
C GLY A 601 15.03 10.34 0.14
N PHE A 602 15.66 9.44 0.90
CA PHE A 602 17.10 9.45 1.13
C PHE A 602 17.81 8.54 0.12
N ASN A 603 17.83 9.00 -1.14
CA ASN A 603 18.39 8.27 -2.27
C ASN A 603 19.12 9.21 -3.25
N THR A 604 19.74 8.63 -4.28
CA THR A 604 20.54 9.35 -5.27
C THR A 604 19.77 10.48 -5.96
N ALA A 605 18.60 10.20 -6.53
CA ALA A 605 17.86 11.19 -7.32
C ALA A 605 17.39 12.40 -6.49
N GLN A 606 17.19 12.20 -5.19
CA GLN A 606 16.79 13.26 -4.28
C GLN A 606 17.96 14.07 -3.72
N LEU A 607 19.10 13.41 -3.44
CA LEU A 607 20.28 14.05 -2.85
C LEU A 607 21.25 14.58 -3.90
N ASN A 608 21.09 14.25 -5.19
CA ASN A 608 21.92 14.79 -6.26
C ASN A 608 21.59 16.28 -6.53
N ARG A 609 22.08 17.14 -5.64
CA ARG A 609 21.97 18.61 -5.68
C ARG A 609 23.04 19.21 -4.80
N ASP A 610 23.29 20.50 -5.00
CA ASP A 610 24.14 21.27 -4.11
C ASP A 610 23.43 21.60 -2.79
N PHE A 611 24.21 21.58 -1.72
CA PHE A 611 23.81 22.01 -0.38
C PHE A 611 24.94 22.81 0.26
N ASP A 612 24.59 23.72 1.16
CA ASP A 612 25.56 24.55 1.88
C ASP A 612 25.95 23.90 3.22
N TYR A 613 27.13 23.29 3.27
CA TYR A 613 27.72 22.77 4.49
C TYR A 613 28.60 23.84 5.15
N SER A 614 27.95 24.74 5.90
CA SER A 614 28.61 25.77 6.72
C SER A 614 29.53 26.72 5.93
N GLY A 615 29.03 27.24 4.80
CA GLY A 615 29.71 28.20 3.93
C GLY A 615 30.38 27.55 2.70
N VAL A 616 30.27 26.23 2.55
CA VAL A 616 30.78 25.49 1.39
C VAL A 616 29.63 24.84 0.66
N ARG A 617 29.29 25.40 -0.51
CA ARG A 617 28.27 24.88 -1.40
C ARG A 617 28.86 23.80 -2.31
N VAL A 618 28.37 22.57 -2.16
CA VAL A 618 28.85 21.41 -2.91
C VAL A 618 27.74 20.37 -3.05
N ASN A 619 27.82 19.55 -4.08
CA ASN A 619 26.92 18.42 -4.27
C ASN A 619 26.93 17.49 -3.04
N GLN A 620 25.74 17.15 -2.52
CA GLN A 620 25.63 16.34 -1.30
C GLN A 620 26.23 14.95 -1.47
N LEU A 621 26.06 14.29 -2.63
CA LEU A 621 26.63 12.96 -2.86
C LEU A 621 28.16 13.00 -2.82
N ARG A 622 28.75 14.06 -3.40
CA ARG A 622 30.20 14.31 -3.35
C ARG A 622 30.68 14.56 -1.91
N ALA A 623 29.96 15.36 -1.13
CA ALA A 623 30.28 15.62 0.27
C ALA A 623 30.23 14.34 1.12
N LEU A 624 29.16 13.55 0.97
CA LEU A 624 28.96 12.30 1.68
C LEU A 624 29.98 11.21 1.29
N SER A 625 30.33 11.13 0.00
CA SER A 625 31.37 10.24 -0.50
C SER A 625 32.74 10.60 0.09
N HIS A 626 33.09 11.89 0.10
CA HIS A 626 34.34 12.37 0.71
C HIS A 626 34.41 12.13 2.22
N ALA A 627 33.30 12.33 2.94
CA ALA A 627 33.19 12.01 4.36
C ALA A 627 33.06 10.50 4.65
N GLU A 628 33.23 9.65 3.64
CA GLU A 628 33.20 8.19 3.75
C GLU A 628 31.90 7.62 4.35
N TYR A 629 30.74 8.17 4.00
CA TYR A 629 29.45 7.57 4.38
C TYR A 629 29.13 6.33 3.55
N PHE A 630 29.60 6.24 2.31
CA PHE A 630 29.27 5.14 1.40
C PHE A 630 30.30 4.00 1.43
N SER A 631 29.80 2.79 1.17
CA SER A 631 30.62 1.57 1.06
C SER A 631 31.47 1.54 -0.20
N ASN A 632 31.00 2.22 -1.26
CA ASN A 632 31.72 2.43 -2.50
C ASN A 632 31.84 3.93 -2.75
N ALA A 633 32.93 4.37 -3.39
CA ALA A 633 33.06 5.76 -3.81
C ALA A 633 31.95 6.11 -4.80
N VAL A 634 31.29 7.25 -4.60
CA VAL A 634 30.43 7.83 -5.63
C VAL A 634 31.35 8.41 -6.69
N VAL A 635 31.40 7.75 -7.84
CA VAL A 635 32.07 8.26 -9.03
C VAL A 635 31.08 9.10 -9.83
N GLU A 636 31.58 10.20 -10.38
CA GLU A 636 30.89 10.97 -11.40
C GLU A 636 29.49 11.50 -11.01
N PRO A 637 29.35 12.27 -9.90
CA PRO A 637 28.04 12.70 -9.39
C PRO A 637 27.25 13.54 -10.41
N HIS A 638 27.93 14.21 -11.35
CA HIS A 638 27.24 14.97 -12.39
C HIS A 638 26.49 14.07 -13.37
N THR A 639 26.82 12.78 -13.48
CA THR A 639 26.19 11.83 -14.41
C THR A 639 24.92 11.19 -13.84
N LEU A 640 24.65 11.41 -12.54
CA LEU A 640 23.52 10.81 -11.85
C LEU A 640 22.25 11.63 -12.09
N ARG A 641 21.09 10.97 -12.21
CA ARG A 641 19.81 11.67 -12.35
C ARG A 641 19.47 12.45 -11.08
N ALA A 642 18.73 13.55 -11.25
CA ALA A 642 18.14 14.34 -10.17
C ALA A 642 16.65 14.53 -10.43
N LEU A 643 15.84 14.45 -9.38
CA LEU A 643 14.42 14.82 -9.48
C LEU A 643 14.29 16.34 -9.69
N ALA A 644 13.23 16.76 -10.37
CA ALA A 644 12.94 18.15 -10.66
C ALA A 644 11.70 18.64 -9.88
N PRO A 645 11.78 19.78 -9.18
CA PRO A 645 10.61 20.44 -8.58
C PRO A 645 9.57 20.84 -9.63
N ALA A 646 8.30 20.86 -9.25
CA ALA A 646 7.21 21.26 -10.13
C ALA A 646 7.36 22.71 -10.67
N ALA A 647 7.96 23.61 -9.89
CA ALA A 647 8.23 24.99 -10.29
C ALA A 647 9.40 25.18 -11.29
N ASP A 648 10.23 24.17 -11.59
CA ASP A 648 11.37 24.32 -12.50
C ASP A 648 10.95 24.27 -13.97
N THR A 649 10.52 25.42 -14.51
CA THR A 649 10.01 25.53 -15.89
C THR A 649 11.07 25.33 -16.98
N ALA A 650 12.35 25.20 -16.63
CA ALA A 650 13.38 24.81 -17.58
C ALA A 650 13.34 23.30 -17.90
N VAL A 651 12.69 22.51 -17.05
CA VAL A 651 12.54 21.05 -17.17
C VAL A 651 11.18 20.69 -17.77
N SER A 652 11.14 19.65 -18.62
CA SER A 652 9.91 19.15 -19.25
C SER A 652 8.79 18.88 -18.24
N VAL A 653 7.54 19.01 -18.69
CA VAL A 653 6.39 18.76 -17.81
C VAL A 653 6.39 17.30 -17.39
N GLU A 654 6.62 16.37 -18.33
CA GLU A 654 6.77 14.94 -18.02
C GLU A 654 7.78 14.69 -16.89
N TRP A 655 9.04 15.14 -16.99
CA TRP A 655 10.02 14.82 -15.94
C TRP A 655 9.67 15.42 -14.58
N ARG A 656 9.02 16.59 -14.55
CA ARG A 656 8.49 17.17 -13.30
C ARG A 656 7.35 16.34 -12.73
N VAL A 657 6.42 15.85 -13.55
CA VAL A 657 5.35 14.92 -13.09
C VAL A 657 5.96 13.64 -12.55
N ARG A 658 6.87 13.02 -13.32
CA ARG A 658 7.58 11.80 -12.94
C ARG A 658 8.35 11.98 -11.63
N SER A 659 8.94 13.15 -11.42
CA SER A 659 9.62 13.52 -10.19
C SER A 659 8.67 13.65 -8.99
N PHE A 660 7.48 14.25 -9.20
CA PHE A 660 6.43 14.31 -8.19
C PHE A 660 5.95 12.90 -7.81
N LEU A 661 5.64 12.05 -8.79
CA LEU A 661 5.18 10.67 -8.56
C LEU A 661 6.26 9.83 -7.85
N ALA A 662 7.53 9.97 -8.23
CA ALA A 662 8.63 9.27 -7.58
C ALA A 662 8.80 9.69 -6.11
N ALA A 663 8.55 10.96 -5.78
CA ALA A 663 8.66 11.47 -4.42
C ALA A 663 7.43 11.18 -3.53
N ASN A 664 6.24 11.01 -4.12
CA ASN A 664 4.97 10.95 -3.41
C ASN A 664 4.19 9.64 -3.55
N CYS A 665 4.48 8.83 -4.56
CA CYS A 665 3.69 7.65 -4.90
C CYS A 665 4.53 6.36 -4.96
N ALA A 666 5.81 6.42 -5.32
CA ALA A 666 6.64 5.24 -5.55
C ALA A 666 6.82 4.32 -4.34
N GLN A 667 6.72 4.82 -3.11
CA GLN A 667 6.76 3.98 -1.91
C GLN A 667 5.57 3.00 -1.83
N CYS A 668 4.44 3.33 -2.47
CA CYS A 668 3.24 2.50 -2.53
C CYS A 668 3.08 1.80 -3.89
N HIS A 669 3.27 2.54 -4.99
CA HIS A 669 3.04 2.11 -6.37
C HIS A 669 4.34 1.70 -7.05
N GLN A 670 4.83 0.51 -6.68
CA GLN A 670 5.96 -0.17 -7.30
C GLN A 670 5.86 -1.68 -7.03
N PRO A 671 6.55 -2.55 -7.76
CA PRO A 671 6.56 -3.98 -7.46
C PRO A 671 6.92 -4.29 -6.01
N GLY A 672 6.07 -5.06 -5.32
CA GLY A 672 6.22 -5.39 -3.89
C GLY A 672 5.86 -4.26 -2.92
N GLY A 673 5.31 -3.15 -3.41
CA GLY A 673 4.74 -2.08 -2.60
C GLY A 673 3.40 -2.48 -1.96
N PRO A 674 2.95 -1.73 -0.94
CA PRO A 674 1.71 -2.02 -0.20
C PRO A 674 0.41 -1.76 -0.97
N ALA A 675 0.43 -1.07 -2.12
CA ALA A 675 -0.76 -0.84 -2.94
C ALA A 675 -0.85 -1.87 -4.08
N PRO A 676 -2.06 -2.28 -4.51
CA PRO A 676 -2.22 -3.14 -5.69
C PRO A 676 -1.53 -2.52 -6.92
N THR A 677 -0.67 -3.30 -7.60
CA THR A 677 0.24 -2.78 -8.63
C THR A 677 -0.17 -3.16 -10.05
N PHE A 678 -0.74 -2.21 -10.80
CA PHE A 678 -0.81 -2.27 -12.27
C PHE A 678 0.05 -1.20 -12.96
N TRP A 679 0.68 -0.34 -12.15
CA TRP A 679 1.55 0.74 -12.60
C TRP A 679 2.69 0.99 -11.61
N ASP A 680 3.72 1.71 -12.06
CA ASP A 680 4.97 1.93 -11.35
C ASP A 680 5.39 3.41 -11.38
N ALA A 681 5.45 4.02 -10.21
CA ALA A 681 5.77 5.44 -10.04
C ALA A 681 7.27 5.74 -9.93
N ARG A 682 8.15 4.73 -9.99
CA ARG A 682 9.60 4.95 -9.88
C ARG A 682 10.09 5.81 -11.05
N ALA A 683 10.93 6.81 -10.74
CA ALA A 683 11.53 7.69 -11.74
C ALA A 683 12.36 6.94 -12.80
N THR A 684 12.86 5.75 -12.49
CA THR A 684 13.73 4.94 -13.36
C THR A 684 12.98 3.97 -14.28
N THR A 685 11.66 3.81 -14.12
CA THR A 685 10.85 2.93 -14.97
C THR A 685 10.39 3.69 -16.22
N PRO A 686 10.77 3.30 -17.45
CA PRO A 686 10.36 4.03 -18.66
C PRO A 686 8.84 4.21 -18.76
N LEU A 687 8.36 5.34 -19.30
CA LEU A 687 6.91 5.65 -19.35
C LEU A 687 6.09 4.54 -20.01
N ALA A 688 6.59 4.01 -21.13
CA ALA A 688 5.97 2.90 -21.86
C ALA A 688 5.85 1.59 -21.04
N LEU A 689 6.68 1.42 -20.00
CA LEU A 689 6.68 0.23 -19.13
C LEU A 689 6.04 0.50 -17.76
N ALA A 690 5.77 1.76 -17.44
CA ALA A 690 5.27 2.17 -16.14
C ALA A 690 3.79 1.84 -15.93
N GLY A 691 3.06 1.45 -16.98
CA GLY A 691 1.60 1.22 -16.90
C GLY A 691 0.82 2.48 -16.52
N LEU A 692 1.40 3.67 -16.70
CA LEU A 692 0.76 4.95 -16.36
C LEU A 692 -0.28 5.35 -17.40
N LEU A 693 0.06 5.23 -18.69
CA LEU A 693 -0.81 5.67 -19.79
C LEU A 693 -1.75 4.55 -20.20
N ASN A 694 -3.05 4.82 -20.23
CA ASN A 694 -4.10 3.83 -20.51
C ASN A 694 -3.96 2.56 -19.64
N GLY A 695 -3.40 2.73 -18.43
CA GLY A 695 -3.12 1.66 -17.50
C GLY A 695 -4.39 1.10 -16.87
N ARG A 696 -4.39 -0.21 -16.61
CA ARG A 696 -5.49 -0.88 -15.93
C ARG A 696 -5.65 -0.39 -14.48
N LEU A 697 -6.89 -0.20 -14.06
CA LEU A 697 -7.25 0.06 -12.67
C LEU A 697 -7.63 -1.22 -11.92
N TRP A 698 -7.47 -1.20 -10.60
CA TRP A 698 -7.95 -2.27 -9.72
C TRP A 698 -9.46 -2.27 -9.57
N GLN A 699 -10.02 -1.08 -9.41
CA GLN A 699 -11.44 -0.78 -9.50
C GLN A 699 -11.54 0.48 -10.38
N ALA A 700 -12.42 0.42 -11.37
CA ALA A 700 -12.73 1.51 -12.28
C ALA A 700 -14.21 1.88 -12.09
N ASP A 701 -14.52 3.17 -12.08
CA ASP A 701 -15.90 3.64 -11.92
C ASP A 701 -16.62 3.58 -13.28
N ASP A 702 -15.89 3.87 -14.37
CA ASP A 702 -16.29 3.68 -15.76
C ASP A 702 -15.33 2.71 -16.51
N ALA A 703 -15.83 2.06 -17.55
CA ALA A 703 -15.02 1.23 -18.44
C ALA A 703 -13.97 2.03 -19.24
N GLU A 704 -14.17 3.34 -19.40
CA GLU A 704 -13.23 4.22 -20.12
C GLU A 704 -12.07 4.73 -19.25
N ASP A 705 -12.16 4.60 -17.92
CA ASP A 705 -11.18 5.07 -16.97
C ASP A 705 -9.85 4.34 -17.09
N ALA A 706 -8.76 5.08 -16.90
CA ALA A 706 -7.42 4.55 -16.83
C ALA A 706 -6.63 5.20 -15.70
N VAL A 707 -5.45 4.65 -15.38
CA VAL A 707 -4.50 5.29 -14.45
C VAL A 707 -4.27 6.76 -14.86
N ILE A 708 -3.93 6.98 -16.13
CA ILE A 708 -3.97 8.27 -16.81
C ILE A 708 -4.49 8.02 -18.24
N LYS A 709 -5.53 8.74 -18.65
CA LYS A 709 -6.03 8.80 -20.02
C LYS A 709 -5.48 10.04 -20.73
N PRO A 710 -4.62 9.90 -21.76
CA PRO A 710 -4.13 11.03 -22.53
C PRO A 710 -5.27 11.94 -23.04
N GLY A 711 -5.22 13.22 -22.72
CA GLY A 711 -6.20 14.22 -23.16
C GLY A 711 -7.47 14.33 -22.33
N SER A 712 -7.72 13.44 -21.36
CA SER A 712 -8.93 13.46 -20.53
C SER A 712 -8.60 13.51 -19.04
N LEU A 713 -9.03 14.57 -18.36
CA LEU A 713 -8.90 14.67 -16.90
C LEU A 713 -9.95 13.82 -16.16
N GLU A 714 -11.14 13.71 -16.75
CA GLU A 714 -12.28 12.95 -16.21
C GLU A 714 -11.98 11.45 -16.22
N ASP A 715 -11.44 10.92 -17.32
CA ASP A 715 -11.10 9.48 -17.41
C ASP A 715 -9.71 9.15 -16.80
N SER A 716 -9.08 10.09 -16.09
CA SER A 716 -7.75 9.95 -15.48
C SER A 716 -7.83 9.79 -13.97
N GLU A 717 -7.96 8.57 -13.51
CA GLU A 717 -8.16 8.23 -12.09
C GLU A 717 -7.07 8.79 -11.18
N LEU A 718 -5.79 8.74 -11.58
CA LEU A 718 -4.70 9.31 -10.77
C LEU A 718 -4.86 10.83 -10.58
N TYR A 719 -5.36 11.53 -11.59
CA TYR A 719 -5.61 12.96 -11.50
C TYR A 719 -6.78 13.24 -10.55
N GLU A 720 -7.90 12.54 -10.69
CA GLU A 720 -9.05 12.69 -9.81
C GLU A 720 -8.68 12.46 -8.34
N ARG A 721 -7.94 11.38 -8.06
CA ARG A 721 -7.45 11.06 -6.71
C ARG A 721 -6.55 12.14 -6.12
N ILE A 722 -5.74 12.83 -6.92
CA ILE A 722 -4.89 13.92 -6.41
C ILE A 722 -5.70 15.22 -6.27
N ALA A 723 -6.72 15.42 -7.10
CA ALA A 723 -7.53 16.63 -7.19
C ALA A 723 -8.75 16.67 -6.25
N ASP A 724 -9.12 15.54 -5.65
CA ASP A 724 -10.22 15.43 -4.69
C ASP A 724 -9.73 14.97 -3.32
N LEU A 725 -10.16 15.66 -2.24
CA LEU A 725 -9.94 15.26 -0.84
C LEU A 725 -10.98 14.25 -0.36
N GLY A 726 -11.87 13.84 -1.26
CA GLY A 726 -12.79 12.76 -1.05
C GLY A 726 -12.07 11.42 -0.88
N PRO A 727 -12.82 10.33 -1.01
CA PRO A 727 -12.29 9.05 -0.61
C PRO A 727 -11.06 8.62 -1.35
N ARG A 728 -11.03 8.67 -2.66
CA ARG A 728 -9.92 8.04 -3.35
C ARG A 728 -8.62 8.89 -3.26
N HIS A 729 -8.57 9.91 -2.38
CA HIS A 729 -7.47 10.87 -2.24
C HIS A 729 -6.09 10.22 -2.16
N MET A 730 -5.20 10.72 -3.00
CA MET A 730 -3.78 10.36 -3.00
C MET A 730 -2.89 11.60 -2.88
N PRO A 731 -1.87 11.57 -2.00
CA PRO A 731 -1.56 10.51 -1.02
C PRO A 731 -2.60 10.40 0.12
N PRO A 732 -2.83 9.22 0.72
CA PRO A 732 -3.91 9.03 1.72
C PRO A 732 -3.51 9.33 3.18
N LEU A 733 -2.25 9.72 3.43
CA LEU A 733 -1.69 9.88 4.78
C LEU A 733 -1.19 11.30 5.01
N ALA A 734 -1.61 11.88 6.14
CA ALA A 734 -1.18 13.22 6.59
C ALA A 734 -1.39 14.31 5.52
N THR A 735 -2.54 14.24 4.86
CA THR A 735 -3.00 15.16 3.83
C THR A 735 -4.45 15.59 4.12
N SER A 736 -4.63 16.86 4.43
CA SER A 736 -5.94 17.48 4.63
C SER A 736 -6.18 18.67 3.70
N VAL A 737 -5.21 19.01 2.84
CA VAL A 737 -5.34 20.05 1.82
C VAL A 737 -4.77 19.60 0.47
N LEU A 738 -5.39 20.09 -0.60
CA LEU A 738 -4.98 19.78 -1.97
C LEU A 738 -3.61 20.38 -2.31
N ASN A 739 -2.80 19.62 -3.05
CA ASN A 739 -1.56 20.12 -3.63
C ASN A 739 -1.83 20.74 -5.01
N THR A 740 -2.27 22.00 -5.03
CA THR A 740 -2.64 22.72 -6.26
C THR A 740 -1.50 22.77 -7.29
N GLU A 741 -0.24 22.84 -6.86
CA GLU A 741 0.91 22.83 -7.77
C GLU A 741 1.02 21.50 -8.53
N ALA A 742 0.89 20.37 -7.81
CA ALA A 742 0.93 19.04 -8.41
C ALA A 742 -0.29 18.76 -9.30
N ILE A 743 -1.49 19.20 -8.87
CA ILE A 743 -2.74 19.09 -9.65
C ILE A 743 -2.58 19.81 -11.00
N ASN A 744 -2.13 21.06 -10.98
CA ASN A 744 -1.95 21.84 -12.20
C ASN A 744 -0.86 21.26 -13.11
N LEU A 745 0.23 20.76 -12.52
CA LEU A 745 1.30 20.11 -13.26
C LEU A 745 0.79 18.85 -13.99
N LEU A 746 0.07 17.99 -13.29
CA LEU A 746 -0.50 16.77 -13.86
C LEU A 746 -1.55 17.09 -14.92
N ALA A 747 -2.44 18.06 -14.66
CA ALA A 747 -3.42 18.52 -15.64
C ALA A 747 -2.77 19.01 -16.94
N THR A 748 -1.68 19.77 -16.82
CA THR A 748 -0.91 20.27 -17.97
C THR A 748 -0.34 19.11 -18.78
N TRP A 749 0.28 18.13 -18.12
CA TRP A 749 0.82 16.95 -18.81
C TRP A 749 -0.25 16.18 -19.58
N ILE A 750 -1.40 15.91 -18.91
CA ILE A 750 -2.53 15.17 -19.47
C ILE A 750 -3.13 15.87 -20.69
N THR A 751 -3.31 17.19 -20.63
CA THR A 751 -4.06 17.93 -21.65
C THR A 751 -3.20 18.51 -22.77
N THR A 752 -1.88 18.63 -22.57
CA THR A 752 -1.00 19.32 -23.54
C THR A 752 0.10 18.45 -24.14
N GLU A 753 0.79 17.62 -23.35
CA GLU A 753 1.91 16.79 -23.83
C GLU A 753 1.44 15.39 -24.23
N LEU A 754 0.69 14.71 -23.36
CA LEU A 754 0.25 13.33 -23.59
C LEU A 754 -0.59 13.08 -24.85
N PRO A 755 -1.44 14.01 -25.34
CA PRO A 755 -2.17 13.80 -26.60
C PRO A 755 -1.26 13.66 -27.83
N ASN A 756 -0.01 14.12 -27.74
CA ASN A 756 0.99 14.03 -28.81
C ASN A 756 2.00 12.89 -28.59
N TYR A 757 1.98 12.23 -27.43
CA TYR A 757 2.87 11.11 -27.15
C TYR A 757 2.56 9.94 -28.07
N LYS A 758 3.61 9.32 -28.62
CA LYS A 758 3.53 8.07 -29.36
C LYS A 758 4.56 7.12 -28.77
N SER A 759 4.12 5.91 -28.44
CA SER A 759 5.04 4.81 -28.19
C SER A 759 5.88 4.51 -29.44
N TYR A 760 7.02 3.83 -29.27
CA TYR A 760 7.83 3.38 -30.39
C TYR A 760 7.02 2.50 -31.38
N ALA A 761 6.09 1.67 -30.87
CA ALA A 761 5.21 0.86 -31.69
C ALA A 761 4.29 1.71 -32.58
N GLU A 762 3.64 2.72 -32.00
CA GLU A 762 2.77 3.65 -32.76
C GLU A 762 3.56 4.51 -33.75
N TRP A 763 4.77 4.94 -33.37
CA TRP A 763 5.68 5.61 -34.29
C TRP A 763 6.05 4.71 -35.47
N ARG A 764 6.36 3.43 -35.25
CA ARG A 764 6.62 2.46 -36.32
C ARG A 764 5.43 2.31 -37.25
N VAL A 765 4.23 2.19 -36.71
CA VAL A 765 3.01 2.14 -37.53
C VAL A 765 2.86 3.41 -38.37
N ALA A 766 3.13 4.58 -37.80
CA ALA A 766 3.02 5.85 -38.53
C ALA A 766 4.02 5.97 -39.70
N HIS A 767 5.25 5.46 -39.56
CA HIS A 767 6.31 5.60 -40.57
C HIS A 767 6.47 4.38 -41.50
N PHE A 768 6.03 3.20 -41.07
CA PHE A 768 6.23 1.93 -41.78
C PHE A 768 4.92 1.13 -42.00
N GLY A 769 3.80 1.57 -41.42
CA GLY A 769 2.49 0.92 -41.59
C GLY A 769 2.30 -0.37 -40.78
N SER A 770 3.29 -0.80 -40.00
CA SER A 770 3.23 -1.98 -39.14
C SER A 770 4.18 -1.88 -37.96
N GLU A 771 3.78 -2.45 -36.81
CA GLU A 771 4.65 -2.63 -35.64
C GLU A 771 5.75 -3.69 -35.86
N THR A 772 5.72 -4.43 -36.96
CA THR A 772 6.62 -5.58 -37.20
C THR A 772 7.43 -5.47 -38.49
N ASP A 773 7.32 -4.35 -39.22
CA ASP A 773 8.12 -4.12 -40.42
C ASP A 773 9.62 -4.16 -40.06
N PRO A 774 10.44 -5.03 -40.67
CA PRO A 774 11.88 -5.09 -40.43
C PRO A 774 12.61 -3.76 -40.70
N ALA A 775 12.15 -2.95 -41.66
CA ALA A 775 12.72 -1.63 -41.94
C ALA A 775 12.45 -0.64 -40.80
N GLY A 776 11.43 -0.89 -39.98
CA GLY A 776 11.13 -0.13 -38.78
C GLY A 776 11.77 -0.70 -37.51
N ALA A 777 12.68 -1.68 -37.59
CA ALA A 777 13.35 -2.21 -36.41
C ALA A 777 14.24 -1.14 -35.74
N PRO A 778 14.42 -1.14 -34.39
CA PRO A 778 15.19 -0.14 -33.66
C PRO A 778 16.60 0.14 -34.20
N GLU A 779 17.26 -0.91 -34.67
CA GLU A 779 18.63 -0.89 -35.19
C GLU A 779 18.73 -0.61 -36.70
N ALA A 780 17.61 -0.56 -37.42
CA ALA A 780 17.60 -0.28 -38.85
C ALA A 780 17.80 1.21 -39.13
N ASP A 781 18.41 1.50 -40.28
CA ASP A 781 18.70 2.84 -40.83
C ASP A 781 18.25 2.79 -42.31
N PRO A 782 16.99 3.13 -42.61
CA PRO A 782 16.41 2.90 -43.95
C PRO A 782 16.83 3.92 -45.00
N ASP A 783 17.32 5.07 -44.57
CA ASP A 783 17.74 6.20 -45.39
C ASP A 783 19.25 6.42 -45.42
N ASP A 784 20.02 5.56 -44.74
CA ASP A 784 21.48 5.47 -44.77
C ASP A 784 22.16 6.79 -44.32
N ASP A 785 21.56 7.50 -43.37
CA ASP A 785 22.07 8.78 -42.84
C ASP A 785 22.94 8.60 -41.58
N GLY A 786 22.99 7.37 -41.06
CA GLY A 786 23.76 6.99 -39.88
C GLY A 786 22.99 7.05 -38.57
N ALA A 787 21.73 7.50 -38.57
CA ALA A 787 20.81 7.45 -37.44
C ALA A 787 19.92 6.21 -37.54
N ASN A 788 19.99 5.33 -36.54
CA ASN A 788 19.04 4.22 -36.49
C ASN A 788 17.65 4.70 -36.05
N ASN A 789 16.62 3.91 -36.34
CA ASN A 789 15.23 4.25 -36.02
C ASN A 789 15.00 4.55 -34.53
N GLN A 790 15.78 3.96 -33.62
CA GLN A 790 15.69 4.29 -32.20
C GLN A 790 16.16 5.72 -31.92
N LEU A 791 17.26 6.16 -32.54
CA LEU A 791 17.71 7.55 -32.45
C LEU A 791 16.67 8.47 -33.11
N GLU A 792 16.22 8.15 -34.33
CA GLU A 792 15.21 8.89 -35.08
C GLU A 792 13.94 9.14 -34.25
N TYR A 793 13.42 8.09 -33.61
CA TYR A 793 12.29 8.19 -32.70
C TYR A 793 12.54 9.14 -31.53
N LEU A 794 13.72 9.07 -30.93
CA LEU A 794 14.09 9.93 -29.80
C LEU A 794 14.34 11.37 -30.22
N THR A 795 14.81 11.61 -31.43
CA THR A 795 15.16 12.94 -31.94
C THR A 795 14.04 13.61 -32.73
N GLY A 796 13.00 12.85 -33.09
CA GLY A 796 11.88 13.33 -33.89
C GLY A 796 12.24 13.57 -35.35
N THR A 797 13.33 12.97 -35.83
CA THR A 797 13.76 12.99 -37.23
C THR A 797 12.99 11.95 -38.04
N ASN A 798 13.03 12.06 -39.37
CA ASN A 798 12.24 11.22 -40.26
C ASN A 798 13.09 10.07 -40.81
N PRO A 799 12.75 8.80 -40.52
CA PRO A 799 13.56 7.62 -40.86
C PRO A 799 13.52 7.23 -42.36
N ARG A 800 13.15 8.18 -43.21
CA ARG A 800 13.03 8.05 -44.67
C ARG A 800 13.57 9.29 -45.38
N GLN A 801 14.25 10.18 -44.66
CA GLN A 801 14.72 11.45 -45.16
C GLN A 801 16.13 11.75 -44.62
N ALA A 802 17.15 11.26 -45.32
CA ALA A 802 18.56 11.38 -44.94
C ALA A 802 19.15 12.79 -44.71
N GLY A 803 18.36 13.87 -44.84
CA GLY A 803 18.79 15.25 -44.68
C GLY A 803 18.37 15.92 -43.37
N ASP A 804 17.67 15.23 -42.46
CA ASP A 804 17.23 15.79 -41.17
C ASP A 804 17.88 15.16 -39.93
N GLY A 805 18.86 14.27 -40.12
CA GLY A 805 19.54 13.53 -39.06
C GLY A 805 20.13 14.37 -37.92
N TYR A 806 20.26 13.73 -36.75
CA TYR A 806 20.75 14.35 -35.52
C TYR A 806 22.27 14.60 -35.56
N GLU A 807 22.68 15.83 -35.87
CA GLU A 807 24.11 16.17 -36.02
C GLU A 807 24.79 16.63 -34.72
N VAL A 808 25.94 16.03 -34.39
CA VAL A 808 26.84 16.47 -33.30
C VAL A 808 28.06 17.14 -33.89
N SER A 809 28.42 18.32 -33.38
CA SER A 809 29.64 19.04 -33.77
C SER A 809 30.61 19.17 -32.59
N ILE A 810 31.90 19.23 -32.90
CA ILE A 810 32.96 19.35 -31.89
C ILE A 810 33.88 20.50 -32.31
N GLN A 811 34.14 21.42 -31.38
CA GLN A 811 35.06 22.53 -31.57
C GLN A 811 36.19 22.44 -30.55
N ARG A 812 37.45 22.52 -31.01
CA ARG A 812 38.62 22.51 -30.11
C ARG A 812 39.16 23.93 -29.94
N ASN A 813 39.34 24.34 -28.68
CA ASN A 813 39.97 25.61 -28.34
C ASN A 813 41.13 25.39 -27.34
N GLY A 814 42.35 25.26 -27.87
CA GLY A 814 43.52 24.94 -27.06
C GLY A 814 43.43 23.55 -26.41
N ASP A 815 43.37 23.51 -25.08
CA ASP A 815 43.26 22.29 -24.27
C ASP A 815 41.81 21.93 -23.89
N THR A 816 40.81 22.60 -24.48
CA THR A 816 39.40 22.23 -24.32
C THR A 816 38.77 21.76 -25.62
N ALA A 817 37.77 20.88 -25.50
CA ALA A 817 36.87 20.50 -26.58
C ALA A 817 35.43 20.80 -26.16
N GLU A 818 34.70 21.51 -27.01
CA GLU A 818 33.27 21.80 -26.86
C GLU A 818 32.47 20.87 -27.77
N ILE A 819 31.67 20.00 -27.17
CA ILE A 819 30.76 19.08 -27.84
C ILE A 819 29.39 19.77 -27.89
N ILE A 820 28.93 20.08 -29.09
CA ILE A 820 27.72 20.86 -29.37
C ILE A 820 26.72 19.98 -30.10
N PHE A 821 25.49 19.91 -29.59
CA PHE A 821 24.46 19.01 -30.11
C PHE A 821 23.05 19.61 -29.96
N PRO A 822 22.08 19.24 -30.81
CA PRO A 822 20.68 19.62 -30.64
C PRO A 822 20.14 19.05 -29.33
N ARG A 823 19.51 19.90 -28.51
CA ARG A 823 18.70 19.45 -27.38
C ARG A 823 17.27 19.28 -27.86
N VAL A 824 16.74 18.09 -27.67
CA VAL A 824 15.35 17.75 -27.98
C VAL A 824 14.53 17.95 -26.70
N ALA A 825 13.37 18.58 -26.83
CA ALA A 825 12.47 18.76 -25.70
C ALA A 825 12.12 17.40 -25.10
N ASP A 826 12.05 17.32 -23.76
CA ASP A 826 11.71 16.11 -23.02
C ASP A 826 12.63 14.89 -23.29
N ARG A 827 13.86 15.13 -23.75
CA ARG A 827 14.86 14.07 -23.93
C ARG A 827 16.15 14.42 -23.20
N GLY A 828 16.70 13.42 -22.53
CA GLY A 828 18.00 13.48 -21.92
C GLY A 828 19.09 13.37 -22.99
N SER A 829 20.23 14.02 -22.75
CA SER A 829 21.43 13.85 -23.57
C SER A 829 22.64 13.67 -22.67
N GLU A 830 23.46 12.67 -22.99
CA GLU A 830 24.66 12.30 -22.23
C GLU A 830 25.86 12.23 -23.17
N VAL A 831 26.91 13.00 -22.89
CA VAL A 831 28.17 12.95 -23.63
C VAL A 831 29.06 11.88 -23.02
N LEU A 832 29.49 10.94 -23.85
CA LEU A 832 30.50 9.94 -23.50
C LEU A 832 31.78 10.23 -24.25
N PHE A 833 32.91 9.79 -23.69
CA PHE A 833 34.21 9.93 -24.30
C PHE A 833 35.06 8.67 -24.20
N THR A 834 36.03 8.54 -25.11
CA THR A 834 37.09 7.52 -25.07
C THR A 834 38.40 8.08 -25.64
N GLU A 835 39.51 7.40 -25.34
CA GLU A 835 40.83 7.58 -25.96
C GLU A 835 41.10 6.53 -27.05
N SER A 836 40.26 5.51 -27.16
CA SER A 836 40.41 4.41 -28.11
C SER A 836 39.07 3.98 -28.68
N LEU A 837 38.89 4.15 -29.99
CA LEU A 837 37.72 3.61 -30.72
C LEU A 837 37.75 2.08 -30.80
N THR A 838 38.92 1.45 -30.63
CA THR A 838 39.08 0.00 -30.77
C THR A 838 38.74 -0.79 -29.51
N ASP A 839 38.54 -0.10 -28.38
CA ASP A 839 38.11 -0.71 -27.13
C ASP A 839 36.70 -0.21 -26.76
N PRO A 840 35.63 -0.93 -27.11
CA PRO A 840 34.27 -0.53 -26.78
C PRO A 840 34.01 -0.38 -25.26
N ALA A 841 34.79 -1.06 -24.41
CA ALA A 841 34.63 -0.99 -22.95
C ALA A 841 35.24 0.30 -22.36
N SER A 842 36.04 1.03 -23.13
CA SER A 842 36.72 2.26 -22.69
C SER A 842 35.85 3.51 -22.70
N TRP A 843 34.65 3.43 -23.31
CA TRP A 843 33.67 4.53 -23.31
C TRP A 843 33.16 4.79 -21.91
N ARG A 844 33.27 6.04 -21.47
CA ARG A 844 32.83 6.50 -20.15
C ARG A 844 32.10 7.82 -20.27
N VAL A 845 31.20 8.08 -19.35
CA VAL A 845 30.45 9.35 -19.34
C VAL A 845 31.42 10.47 -18.98
N LEU A 846 31.28 11.63 -19.62
CA LEU A 846 32.13 12.78 -19.30
C LEU A 846 31.64 13.45 -18.01
N ASP A 847 32.35 13.25 -16.91
CA ASP A 847 31.98 13.80 -15.58
C ASP A 847 32.29 15.29 -15.45
N VAL A 848 31.43 16.13 -16.04
CA VAL A 848 31.47 17.58 -15.91
C VAL A 848 30.07 18.13 -15.61
N PRO A 849 29.93 19.25 -14.88
CA PRO A 849 28.62 19.81 -14.52
C PRO A 849 27.68 20.07 -15.72
N SER A 850 28.23 20.41 -16.89
CA SER A 850 27.44 20.66 -18.10
C SER A 850 26.88 19.39 -18.75
N ASN A 851 27.38 18.22 -18.39
CA ASN A 851 26.93 16.91 -18.90
C ASN A 851 25.87 16.24 -18.00
N ARG A 852 25.29 17.00 -17.07
CA ARG A 852 24.29 16.45 -16.15
C ARG A 852 23.01 16.00 -16.86
N PRO A 853 22.40 14.87 -16.45
CA PRO A 853 21.07 14.49 -16.92
C PRO A 853 20.08 15.66 -16.78
N PHE A 854 19.51 16.07 -17.90
CA PHE A 854 18.61 17.21 -17.98
C PHE A 854 17.60 16.97 -19.11
N PHE A 855 16.31 17.15 -18.79
CA PHE A 855 15.19 16.96 -19.72
C PHE A 855 14.58 18.33 -20.00
N PRO A 856 14.97 19.02 -21.09
CA PRO A 856 14.62 20.42 -21.30
C PRO A 856 13.14 20.57 -21.68
N ALA A 857 12.48 21.63 -21.19
CA ALA A 857 11.10 21.94 -21.58
C ALA A 857 10.96 22.39 -23.03
N THR A 858 12.01 22.97 -23.62
CA THR A 858 12.04 23.46 -25.00
C THR A 858 13.27 22.95 -25.73
N PRO A 859 13.19 22.75 -27.06
CA PRO A 859 14.35 22.36 -27.83
C PRO A 859 15.38 23.49 -27.87
N GLY A 860 16.64 23.15 -28.12
CA GLY A 860 17.71 24.14 -28.17
C GLY A 860 19.06 23.54 -28.54
N THR A 861 20.14 24.14 -28.04
CA THR A 861 21.50 23.66 -28.26
C THR A 861 22.15 23.32 -26.92
N GLY A 862 22.73 22.12 -26.84
CA GLY A 862 23.56 21.68 -25.72
C GLY A 862 25.03 21.93 -26.01
N THR A 863 25.79 22.28 -24.97
CA THR A 863 27.24 22.40 -25.04
C THR A 863 27.85 21.76 -23.80
N VAL A 864 28.75 20.80 -24.01
CA VAL A 864 29.53 20.15 -22.96
C VAL A 864 31.01 20.38 -23.26
N THR A 865 31.77 20.80 -22.25
CA THR A 865 33.19 21.14 -22.39
C THR A 865 34.04 20.09 -21.68
N ASP A 866 34.93 19.44 -22.43
CA ASP A 866 35.97 18.54 -21.91
C ASP A 866 37.31 19.28 -21.80
N THR A 867 38.11 18.94 -20.79
CA THR A 867 39.51 19.33 -20.69
C THR A 867 40.40 18.18 -21.16
N LEU A 868 41.14 18.40 -22.24
CA LEU A 868 41.88 17.35 -22.95
C LEU A 868 43.13 16.88 -22.19
N GLY A 869 43.71 17.73 -21.34
CA GLY A 869 44.82 17.37 -20.45
C GLY A 869 46.06 16.85 -21.20
N GLY A 870 46.29 17.32 -22.43
CA GLY A 870 47.38 16.85 -23.28
C GLY A 870 47.19 15.48 -23.95
N SER A 871 45.99 14.88 -23.92
CA SER A 871 45.70 13.63 -24.64
C SER A 871 45.90 13.78 -26.17
N ALA A 872 46.53 12.77 -26.79
CA ALA A 872 46.79 12.75 -28.23
C ALA A 872 45.55 12.41 -29.07
N SER A 873 44.53 11.76 -28.49
CA SER A 873 43.29 11.40 -29.18
C SER A 873 42.12 11.31 -28.20
N ARG A 874 41.04 12.02 -28.51
CA ARG A 874 39.79 12.07 -27.75
C ARG A 874 38.62 11.92 -28.71
N PHE A 875 37.76 10.95 -28.46
CA PHE A 875 36.56 10.67 -29.25
C PHE A 875 35.34 10.84 -28.38
N TYR A 876 34.25 11.35 -28.95
CA TYR A 876 33.02 11.65 -28.24
C TYR A 876 31.82 11.04 -28.95
N ARG A 877 30.77 10.74 -28.18
CA ARG A 877 29.44 10.44 -28.69
C ARG A 877 28.40 11.06 -27.77
N VAL A 878 27.25 11.41 -28.32
CA VAL A 878 26.10 11.90 -27.55
C VAL A 878 25.04 10.82 -27.58
N ARG A 879 24.60 10.39 -26.40
CA ARG A 879 23.49 9.47 -26.23
C ARG A 879 22.24 10.28 -25.92
N VAL A 880 21.20 10.15 -26.73
CA VAL A 880 19.86 10.66 -26.44
C VAL A 880 19.04 9.56 -25.77
N TYR A 881 18.20 9.90 -24.79
CA TYR A 881 17.37 8.93 -24.05
C TYR A 881 16.11 9.58 -23.48
N GLU A 882 15.09 8.76 -23.19
CA GLU A 882 13.85 9.19 -22.54
C GLU A 882 14.00 9.42 -21.03
N PRO A 883 13.11 10.19 -20.41
CA PRO A 883 13.07 10.44 -18.96
C PRO A 883 13.31 9.24 -18.02
#